data_AF-A0A2D8D996-F1
#
_entry.id   AF-A0A2D8D996-F1
#
_cell.length_a   1.000
_cell.length_b   1.000
_cell.length_c   1.000
_cell.angle_alpha   90.00
_cell.angle_beta   90.00
_cell.angle_gamma   90.00
#
_symmetry.space_group_name_H-M   'P 1'
#
loop_
_entity.id
_entity.type
_entity.pdbx_description
1 polymer ?
#
loop_
_entity_poly.entity_id
_entity_poly.type
_entity_poly.pdbx_seq_one_letter_code
_entity_poly.pdbx_strand_id
1 'polypeptide(L)'
;MAAADETPECNASPGTDGISGTADDGLECGAGAVAGFEGTAVGNGSTAGYQSAAVGDGADAGGSRSVAVGAGAQAVYSNSISIGSAAKSNGSSSVAIGRGIVAGSSGVAIGSGSADRYGVAIGFSSSSGEAAIAIGGFYDDSGASIRTSRSNASGDMSIALGAGADALQNGSVAIGAGSTSYSQHSVALGTGSVTLTDFTVSVGSSTIKRRISNLADGVDATDAVTLQQLENAIATGSADPTVGQVLTYLDVNSAGAGATAGGEDAIALGELASAQGGGSIALGAGSVSDAASSVAMGHQAYAANKQAVAIGFQAAVEADSGIAIGSSYSEGDRGVDVGTGAWSSGDDALAFGTESYAFGPGAIAIGGQANARTPYYSDDPADHATAIGYSSDAAGAGSIAIGSYSVAQNDDSIAIGRRATAGPNGVALGSSAAASSQFSTAIGSAASASDTASAFGAMSLAQGAFALAAGYGATADSGYATAIGADAKAVHLNSIAVGRDSISQASNALALGVGAKATAASASASGHQAVAAGRSSSAVGNGAYAAADYAAAQGFNAQATGLRSAAIGTLTRASGRDSFAAGVRTSAAGVLATAIGYEANASSGRATAIGTQAVASGQAATAIGTSASAAYNNSTAVGYEAKTTAGNQVALGGAGSSVKVGDINASTAAQAGPLYSVTVDETGTLGRGGALASGQQVASLASQMQYVAAVSDAQFEALTGRVDVLDGRVDALEFNLDELDERSSGGVAAAMALGGTAIVPGKSVSMTVSAATWGGQQGFAGSLAGRVNDGVYVSAGVTGDTGSKQVGGRVAATFGF
;
A
#
# COMPACT_ATOMS: atom_id res chain seq x y z
N MET A 1 -104.48 -2.95 -155.00
CA MET A 1 -103.12 -3.52 -154.89
C MET A 1 -102.65 -3.34 -153.45
N ALA A 2 -101.89 -4.32 -152.93
CA ALA A 2 -101.47 -4.57 -151.53
C ALA A 2 -100.94 -3.34 -150.72
N ALA A 3 -100.88 -3.33 -149.38
CA ALA A 3 -100.03 -4.16 -148.52
C ALA A 3 -100.34 -4.03 -147.00
N ALA A 4 -99.86 -4.98 -146.18
CA ALA A 4 -99.73 -4.88 -144.72
C ALA A 4 -98.50 -5.68 -144.24
N ASP A 5 -97.75 -5.12 -143.27
CA ASP A 5 -96.75 -5.76 -142.38
C ASP A 5 -96.62 -4.92 -141.08
N GLU A 6 -96.45 -5.54 -139.89
CA GLU A 6 -96.45 -4.89 -138.55
C GLU A 6 -95.29 -5.37 -137.62
N THR A 7 -94.47 -4.43 -137.14
CA THR A 7 -93.52 -4.52 -136.00
C THR A 7 -93.45 -3.17 -135.26
N PRO A 8 -93.40 -3.05 -133.90
CA PRO A 8 -93.34 -1.76 -133.20
C PRO A 8 -91.92 -1.19 -133.21
N GLU A 9 -91.69 -0.29 -134.16
CA GLU A 9 -90.42 0.34 -134.50
C GLU A 9 -90.05 1.47 -133.52
N CYS A 10 -88.79 1.44 -133.05
CA CYS A 10 -88.19 2.53 -132.30
C CYS A 10 -88.09 3.77 -133.19
N ASN A 11 -88.59 4.89 -132.71
CA ASN A 11 -88.71 6.06 -133.56
C ASN A 11 -87.36 6.80 -133.63
N ALA A 12 -86.67 6.65 -134.74
CA ALA A 12 -85.76 7.66 -135.27
C ALA A 12 -86.45 8.33 -136.47
N SER A 13 -87.61 8.95 -136.23
CA SER A 13 -88.31 9.70 -137.25
C SER A 13 -89.10 10.91 -136.72
N PRO A 14 -88.85 12.08 -137.32
CA PRO A 14 -89.62 13.29 -137.12
C PRO A 14 -91.02 13.10 -137.75
N GLY A 15 -92.06 13.17 -136.92
CA GLY A 15 -93.44 13.04 -137.39
C GLY A 15 -93.85 14.20 -138.32
N THR A 16 -94.40 13.89 -139.50
CA THR A 16 -95.01 14.88 -140.41
C THR A 16 -96.53 14.78 -140.51
N ASP A 17 -97.21 14.25 -139.49
CA ASP A 17 -98.53 14.71 -139.06
C ASP A 17 -98.41 15.38 -137.67
N GLY A 18 -98.01 16.66 -137.66
CA GLY A 18 -97.86 17.45 -136.43
C GLY A 18 -99.07 17.29 -135.48
N ILE A 19 -98.88 16.93 -134.23
CA ILE A 19 -98.14 17.73 -133.24
C ILE A 19 -96.86 17.03 -132.78
N SER A 20 -95.76 17.59 -133.27
CA SER A 20 -94.36 17.24 -133.07
C SER A 20 -93.86 17.46 -131.64
N GLY A 21 -93.06 16.51 -131.13
CA GLY A 21 -92.03 16.75 -130.12
C GLY A 21 -90.86 17.61 -130.66
N THR A 22 -90.04 18.16 -129.76
CA THR A 22 -88.97 19.11 -130.10
C THR A 22 -87.63 18.91 -129.36
N ALA A 23 -87.13 17.68 -129.18
CA ALA A 23 -85.69 17.51 -128.91
C ALA A 23 -85.16 16.20 -129.50
N ASP A 24 -83.92 16.25 -129.98
CA ASP A 24 -83.53 15.75 -131.31
C ASP A 24 -82.33 14.76 -131.28
N ASP A 25 -82.01 14.12 -130.15
CA ASP A 25 -80.91 13.11 -130.03
C ASP A 25 -81.21 11.98 -129.01
N GLY A 26 -82.48 11.72 -128.73
CA GLY A 26 -82.91 10.67 -127.79
C GLY A 26 -83.30 9.37 -128.49
N LEU A 27 -82.97 8.21 -127.92
CA LEU A 27 -83.49 6.91 -128.36
C LEU A 27 -84.76 6.58 -127.56
N GLU A 28 -85.91 6.58 -128.23
CA GLU A 28 -87.20 6.18 -127.65
C GLU A 28 -87.69 4.88 -128.30
N CYS A 29 -87.70 3.81 -127.51
CA CYS A 29 -88.17 2.49 -127.93
C CYS A 29 -89.30 2.01 -127.01
N GLY A 30 -90.52 1.95 -127.54
CA GLY A 30 -91.70 1.48 -126.81
C GLY A 30 -92.76 2.55 -126.67
N ALA A 31 -94.02 2.13 -126.55
CA ALA A 31 -95.15 3.05 -126.48
C ALA A 31 -95.05 3.93 -125.23
N GLY A 32 -95.07 5.25 -125.44
CA GLY A 32 -94.97 6.24 -124.36
C GLY A 32 -93.58 6.37 -123.73
N ALA A 33 -92.53 5.83 -124.36
CA ALA A 33 -91.17 6.13 -123.96
C ALA A 33 -90.84 7.60 -124.25
N VAL A 34 -90.17 8.28 -123.31
CA VAL A 34 -89.79 9.69 -123.42
C VAL A 34 -88.29 9.81 -123.11
N ALA A 35 -87.52 10.31 -124.06
CA ALA A 35 -86.10 10.57 -123.90
C ALA A 35 -85.82 12.07 -124.05
N GLY A 36 -85.11 12.63 -123.08
CA GLY A 36 -84.50 13.95 -123.19
C GLY A 36 -83.25 13.93 -124.09
N PHE A 37 -82.58 15.07 -124.18
CA PHE A 37 -81.35 15.23 -124.96
C PHE A 37 -80.25 14.22 -124.54
N GLU A 38 -79.70 13.46 -125.51
CA GLU A 38 -78.77 12.33 -125.30
C GLU A 38 -79.29 11.24 -124.33
N GLY A 39 -80.61 11.12 -124.18
CA GLY A 39 -81.26 10.09 -123.37
C GLY A 39 -81.52 8.79 -124.14
N THR A 40 -81.54 7.66 -123.45
CA THR A 40 -81.96 6.36 -123.98
C THR A 40 -83.10 5.82 -123.13
N ALA A 41 -84.32 5.80 -123.66
CA ALA A 41 -85.51 5.24 -123.03
C ALA A 41 -85.99 4.02 -123.83
N VAL A 42 -85.85 2.82 -123.26
CA VAL A 42 -86.20 1.54 -123.89
C VAL A 42 -87.15 0.75 -122.98
N GLY A 43 -88.39 0.56 -123.40
CA GLY A 43 -89.48 -0.06 -122.65
C GLY A 43 -90.72 0.85 -122.65
N ASN A 44 -91.93 0.29 -122.60
CA ASN A 44 -93.14 1.11 -122.58
C ASN A 44 -93.16 2.02 -121.34
N GLY A 45 -93.50 3.29 -121.54
CA GLY A 45 -93.55 4.29 -120.47
C GLY A 45 -92.21 4.59 -119.80
N SER A 46 -91.08 4.17 -120.40
CA SER A 46 -89.76 4.49 -119.85
C SER A 46 -89.42 5.96 -120.06
N THR A 47 -88.82 6.61 -119.07
CA THR A 47 -88.45 8.04 -119.13
C THR A 47 -86.97 8.20 -118.88
N ALA A 48 -86.25 8.80 -119.81
CA ALA A 48 -84.84 9.15 -119.66
C ALA A 48 -84.70 10.68 -119.73
N GLY A 49 -84.07 11.29 -118.73
CA GLY A 49 -83.65 12.70 -118.76
C GLY A 49 -82.37 12.94 -119.58
N TYR A 50 -81.71 14.07 -119.35
CA TYR A 50 -80.46 14.47 -120.02
C TYR A 50 -79.29 13.47 -119.78
N GLN A 51 -78.66 12.95 -120.84
CA GLN A 51 -77.52 11.99 -120.76
C GLN A 51 -77.80 10.74 -119.91
N SER A 52 -79.02 10.20 -119.92
CA SER A 52 -79.44 9.13 -119.03
C SER A 52 -79.91 7.88 -119.79
N ALA A 53 -79.96 6.74 -119.10
CA ALA A 53 -80.42 5.48 -119.68
C ALA A 53 -81.50 4.84 -118.81
N ALA A 54 -82.74 4.79 -119.32
CA ALA A 54 -83.85 4.02 -118.77
C ALA A 54 -84.09 2.80 -119.66
N VAL A 55 -83.88 1.59 -119.12
CA VAL A 55 -84.05 0.33 -119.86
C VAL A 55 -84.91 -0.63 -119.05
N GLY A 56 -86.16 -0.83 -119.46
CA GLY A 56 -87.18 -1.66 -118.82
C GLY A 56 -88.53 -0.97 -118.82
N ASP A 57 -89.62 -1.75 -118.82
CA ASP A 57 -90.99 -1.23 -118.79
C ASP A 57 -91.20 -0.34 -117.55
N GLY A 58 -91.59 0.92 -117.76
CA GLY A 58 -91.76 1.94 -116.71
C GLY A 58 -90.49 2.32 -115.96
N ALA A 59 -89.29 2.03 -116.50
CA ALA A 59 -88.04 2.50 -115.92
C ALA A 59 -87.93 4.03 -116.08
N ASP A 60 -87.59 4.74 -115.01
CA ASP A 60 -87.54 6.20 -114.96
C ASP A 60 -86.15 6.65 -114.51
N ALA A 61 -85.33 7.01 -115.49
CA ALA A 61 -84.04 7.69 -115.35
C ALA A 61 -84.22 9.21 -115.59
N GLY A 62 -85.25 9.82 -115.03
CA GLY A 62 -85.54 11.26 -115.20
C GLY A 62 -84.44 12.21 -114.70
N GLY A 63 -83.48 11.74 -113.89
CA GLY A 63 -82.35 12.52 -113.41
C GLY A 63 -81.24 12.64 -114.46
N SER A 64 -80.46 13.74 -114.46
CA SER A 64 -79.36 13.91 -115.42
C SER A 64 -78.21 12.92 -115.17
N ARG A 65 -77.66 12.25 -116.19
CA ARG A 65 -76.59 11.22 -116.07
C ARG A 65 -76.96 10.03 -115.18
N SER A 66 -78.24 9.66 -115.16
CA SER A 66 -78.74 8.55 -114.35
C SER A 66 -78.93 7.27 -115.18
N VAL A 67 -78.99 6.13 -114.49
CA VAL A 67 -79.18 4.80 -115.10
C VAL A 67 -80.27 4.07 -114.32
N ALA A 68 -81.42 3.83 -114.95
CA ALA A 68 -82.49 2.98 -114.44
C ALA A 68 -82.61 1.73 -115.32
N VAL A 69 -82.28 0.55 -114.80
CA VAL A 69 -82.34 -0.70 -115.57
C VAL A 69 -83.18 -1.72 -114.82
N GLY A 70 -84.27 -2.19 -115.43
CA GLY A 70 -85.23 -3.12 -114.86
C GLY A 70 -86.63 -2.52 -114.71
N ALA A 71 -87.66 -3.35 -114.78
CA ALA A 71 -89.05 -2.90 -114.77
C ALA A 71 -89.38 -2.07 -113.52
N GLY A 72 -89.82 -0.83 -113.72
CA GLY A 72 -90.15 0.13 -112.66
C GLY A 72 -88.96 0.66 -111.85
N ALA A 73 -87.72 0.48 -112.32
CA ALA A 73 -86.54 1.06 -111.66
C ALA A 73 -86.58 2.59 -111.75
N GLN A 74 -86.23 3.29 -110.67
CA GLN A 74 -86.36 4.75 -110.54
C GLN A 74 -85.04 5.39 -110.11
N ALA A 75 -84.32 5.93 -111.10
CA ALA A 75 -83.11 6.73 -110.95
C ALA A 75 -83.39 8.20 -111.31
N VAL A 76 -84.42 8.78 -110.69
CA VAL A 76 -84.94 10.12 -111.02
C VAL A 76 -84.05 11.29 -110.58
N TYR A 77 -82.97 11.04 -109.85
CA TYR A 77 -82.03 12.06 -109.38
C TYR A 77 -80.69 11.98 -110.13
N SER A 78 -79.95 13.08 -110.22
CA SER A 78 -78.73 13.16 -111.03
C SER A 78 -77.64 12.19 -110.57
N ASN A 79 -76.87 11.62 -111.49
CA ASN A 79 -75.79 10.66 -111.24
C ASN A 79 -76.21 9.38 -110.48
N SER A 80 -77.50 9.04 -110.45
CA SER A 80 -78.00 7.88 -109.70
C SER A 80 -78.11 6.62 -110.56
N ILE A 81 -77.95 5.45 -109.94
CA ILE A 81 -78.00 4.13 -110.58
C ILE A 81 -78.99 3.25 -109.84
N SER A 82 -80.10 2.90 -110.48
CA SER A 82 -81.08 1.91 -110.01
C SER A 82 -81.11 0.73 -110.96
N ILE A 83 -80.65 -0.44 -110.50
CA ILE A 83 -80.61 -1.66 -111.32
C ILE A 83 -81.37 -2.77 -110.59
N GLY A 84 -82.46 -3.24 -111.17
CA GLY A 84 -83.34 -4.26 -110.61
C GLY A 84 -84.80 -3.80 -110.57
N SER A 85 -85.73 -4.76 -110.61
CA SER A 85 -87.17 -4.45 -110.61
C SER A 85 -87.55 -3.65 -109.37
N ALA A 86 -88.18 -2.49 -109.60
CA ALA A 86 -88.57 -1.50 -108.58
C ALA A 86 -87.42 -1.00 -107.67
N ALA A 87 -86.16 -1.09 -108.11
CA ALA A 87 -85.04 -0.46 -107.43
C ALA A 87 -85.22 1.06 -107.47
N LYS A 88 -85.01 1.75 -106.34
CA LYS A 88 -85.21 3.20 -106.25
C LYS A 88 -84.01 3.89 -105.62
N SER A 89 -83.39 4.75 -106.43
CA SER A 89 -82.35 5.68 -106.03
C SER A 89 -83.01 7.00 -105.68
N ASN A 90 -83.23 7.24 -104.39
CA ASN A 90 -84.02 8.33 -103.83
C ASN A 90 -83.17 9.57 -103.49
N GLY A 91 -82.09 9.80 -104.23
CA GLY A 91 -81.26 11.00 -104.15
C GLY A 91 -80.05 10.94 -105.09
N SER A 92 -79.37 12.06 -105.27
CA SER A 92 -78.26 12.18 -106.24
C SER A 92 -77.06 11.30 -105.89
N SER A 93 -76.36 10.78 -106.89
CA SER A 93 -75.18 9.90 -106.74
C SER A 93 -75.40 8.61 -105.92
N SER A 94 -76.63 8.09 -105.86
CA SER A 94 -76.97 6.88 -105.11
C SER A 94 -77.02 5.63 -105.99
N VAL A 95 -76.68 4.47 -105.41
CA VAL A 95 -76.66 3.18 -106.11
C VAL A 95 -77.60 2.19 -105.41
N ALA A 96 -78.68 1.83 -106.09
CA ALA A 96 -79.67 0.86 -105.67
C ALA A 96 -79.59 -0.35 -106.61
N ILE A 97 -79.08 -1.50 -106.15
CA ILE A 97 -78.96 -2.71 -106.97
C ILE A 97 -79.68 -3.89 -106.32
N GLY A 98 -80.73 -4.38 -106.98
CA GLY A 98 -81.54 -5.51 -106.58
C GLY A 98 -83.04 -5.18 -106.47
N ARG A 99 -83.86 -6.16 -106.08
CA ARG A 99 -85.33 -6.04 -106.18
C ARG A 99 -85.93 -5.26 -105.00
N GLY A 100 -86.67 -4.19 -105.31
CA GLY A 100 -87.46 -3.41 -104.33
C GLY A 100 -86.61 -2.68 -103.28
N ILE A 101 -85.36 -2.38 -103.63
CA ILE A 101 -84.39 -1.74 -102.75
C ILE A 101 -84.53 -0.21 -102.84
N VAL A 102 -84.29 0.50 -101.74
CA VAL A 102 -84.34 1.97 -101.72
C VAL A 102 -83.02 2.53 -101.19
N ALA A 103 -82.19 3.06 -102.08
CA ALA A 103 -80.99 3.79 -101.70
C ALA A 103 -81.34 5.27 -101.53
N GLY A 104 -81.00 5.86 -100.40
CA GLY A 104 -81.06 7.31 -100.17
C GLY A 104 -79.92 8.05 -100.86
N SER A 105 -79.95 9.38 -100.81
CA SER A 105 -78.94 10.24 -101.44
C SER A 105 -77.51 9.81 -101.11
N SER A 106 -76.66 9.66 -102.12
CA SER A 106 -75.25 9.24 -102.01
C SER A 106 -74.98 7.90 -101.29
N GLY A 107 -76.00 7.06 -101.04
CA GLY A 107 -75.85 5.75 -100.40
C GLY A 107 -75.74 4.59 -101.41
N VAL A 108 -75.25 3.43 -100.94
CA VAL A 108 -75.17 2.19 -101.72
C VAL A 108 -75.96 1.09 -101.03
N ALA A 109 -77.08 0.69 -101.64
CA ALA A 109 -77.92 -0.40 -101.15
C ALA A 109 -77.91 -1.54 -102.19
N ILE A 110 -77.40 -2.71 -101.79
CA ILE A 110 -77.27 -3.88 -102.67
C ILE A 110 -77.90 -5.11 -102.00
N GLY A 111 -78.94 -5.67 -102.61
CA GLY A 111 -79.68 -6.81 -102.06
C GLY A 111 -81.18 -6.75 -102.33
N SER A 112 -82.01 -7.16 -101.37
CA SER A 112 -83.46 -7.04 -101.47
C SER A 112 -84.05 -6.57 -100.15
N GLY A 113 -84.80 -5.46 -100.20
CA GLY A 113 -85.53 -4.91 -99.04
C GLY A 113 -84.69 -4.15 -98.02
N SER A 114 -83.53 -3.60 -98.39
CA SER A 114 -82.81 -2.65 -97.52
C SER A 114 -83.19 -1.20 -97.83
N ALA A 115 -83.08 -0.35 -96.80
CA ALA A 115 -83.32 1.08 -96.88
C ALA A 115 -82.17 1.81 -96.17
N ASP A 116 -81.46 2.66 -96.89
CA ASP A 116 -80.30 3.39 -96.37
C ASP A 116 -80.38 4.87 -96.75
N ARG A 117 -79.79 5.76 -95.93
CA ARG A 117 -79.40 7.12 -96.29
C ARG A 117 -77.94 7.33 -95.85
N TYR A 118 -77.05 7.57 -96.82
CA TYR A 118 -75.60 7.82 -96.62
C TYR A 118 -74.73 6.65 -96.08
N GLY A 119 -75.21 5.40 -96.05
CA GLY A 119 -74.46 4.21 -95.60
C GLY A 119 -74.32 3.08 -96.63
N VAL A 120 -73.85 1.91 -96.15
CA VAL A 120 -73.73 0.66 -96.92
C VAL A 120 -74.50 -0.47 -96.24
N ALA A 121 -75.62 -0.87 -96.85
CA ALA A 121 -76.40 -2.05 -96.49
C ALA A 121 -76.28 -3.14 -97.56
N ILE A 122 -75.65 -4.27 -97.21
CA ILE A 122 -75.45 -5.39 -98.13
C ILE A 122 -76.16 -6.64 -97.60
N GLY A 123 -77.15 -7.12 -98.35
CA GLY A 123 -77.89 -8.36 -98.09
C GLY A 123 -79.40 -8.18 -97.79
N PHE A 124 -80.05 -9.22 -97.27
CA PHE A 124 -81.52 -9.28 -97.11
C PHE A 124 -81.97 -8.77 -95.74
N SER A 125 -82.85 -7.77 -95.71
CA SER A 125 -83.41 -7.15 -94.50
C SER A 125 -82.40 -6.60 -93.48
N SER A 126 -81.19 -6.25 -93.93
CA SER A 126 -80.26 -5.44 -93.15
C SER A 126 -80.72 -3.97 -93.11
N SER A 127 -80.61 -3.33 -91.94
CA SER A 127 -80.96 -1.93 -91.71
C SER A 127 -79.75 -1.19 -91.15
N SER A 128 -79.29 -0.17 -91.88
CA SER A 128 -78.26 0.78 -91.45
C SER A 128 -78.91 2.11 -91.08
N GLY A 129 -78.40 2.75 -90.02
CA GLY A 129 -78.64 4.16 -89.75
C GLY A 129 -77.80 5.06 -90.65
N GLU A 130 -77.90 6.38 -90.47
CA GLU A 130 -77.15 7.36 -91.28
C GLU A 130 -75.63 7.16 -91.13
N ALA A 131 -74.92 7.02 -92.26
CA ALA A 131 -73.48 6.74 -92.34
C ALA A 131 -72.98 5.44 -91.65
N ALA A 132 -73.85 4.45 -91.46
CA ALA A 132 -73.51 3.15 -90.85
C ALA A 132 -73.24 2.03 -91.88
N ILE A 133 -72.61 0.93 -91.42
CA ILE A 133 -72.35 -0.27 -92.24
C ILE A 133 -73.02 -1.49 -91.62
N ALA A 134 -73.94 -2.10 -92.36
CA ALA A 134 -74.63 -3.33 -91.98
C ALA A 134 -74.50 -4.39 -93.10
N ILE A 135 -73.94 -5.56 -92.78
CA ILE A 135 -73.71 -6.65 -93.76
C ILE A 135 -74.39 -7.94 -93.27
N GLY A 136 -75.40 -8.42 -94.01
CA GLY A 136 -76.09 -9.68 -93.71
C GLY A 136 -77.28 -10.01 -94.63
N GLY A 137 -77.53 -11.30 -94.90
CA GLY A 137 -78.68 -11.79 -95.67
C GLY A 137 -79.18 -13.16 -95.19
N PHE A 138 -80.43 -13.49 -95.55
CA PHE A 138 -81.21 -14.61 -95.02
C PHE A 138 -81.32 -15.72 -96.06
N TYR A 139 -80.60 -16.84 -95.89
CA TYR A 139 -80.92 -18.18 -96.42
C TYR A 139 -80.22 -19.26 -95.57
N ASP A 140 -80.94 -20.36 -95.28
CA ASP A 140 -80.46 -21.53 -94.55
C ASP A 140 -79.47 -22.33 -95.42
N ASP A 141 -78.17 -22.06 -95.28
CA ASP A 141 -77.14 -23.05 -95.60
C ASP A 141 -75.94 -22.93 -94.65
N SER A 142 -75.54 -24.06 -94.09
CA SER A 142 -74.66 -24.17 -92.92
C SER A 142 -73.19 -24.20 -93.32
N GLY A 143 -72.50 -23.06 -93.32
CA GLY A 143 -71.05 -23.09 -93.61
C GLY A 143 -70.20 -21.82 -93.59
N ALA A 144 -70.69 -20.63 -93.20
CA ALA A 144 -69.89 -19.40 -93.20
C ALA A 144 -69.57 -18.86 -91.79
N SER A 145 -68.35 -18.34 -91.61
CA SER A 145 -67.76 -17.89 -90.32
C SER A 145 -68.39 -16.62 -89.72
N ILE A 146 -69.27 -15.94 -90.46
CA ILE A 146 -70.05 -14.80 -89.97
C ILE A 146 -71.53 -15.15 -90.12
N ARG A 147 -72.09 -15.74 -89.05
CA ARG A 147 -73.55 -15.89 -88.89
C ARG A 147 -74.07 -14.61 -88.25
N THR A 148 -74.78 -13.77 -89.01
CA THR A 148 -75.30 -12.46 -88.57
C THR A 148 -76.82 -12.40 -88.66
N SER A 149 -77.50 -13.40 -88.09
CA SER A 149 -78.95 -13.33 -87.93
C SER A 149 -79.30 -12.19 -86.97
N ARG A 150 -80.01 -11.16 -87.45
CA ARG A 150 -80.62 -10.09 -86.63
C ARG A 150 -79.62 -9.13 -85.96
N SER A 151 -78.64 -8.61 -86.70
CA SER A 151 -77.78 -7.51 -86.22
C SER A 151 -78.51 -6.17 -86.28
N ASN A 152 -78.46 -5.38 -85.20
CA ASN A 152 -79.14 -4.09 -85.09
C ASN A 152 -78.14 -2.97 -84.77
N ALA A 153 -77.91 -2.10 -85.74
CA ALA A 153 -77.11 -0.88 -85.62
C ALA A 153 -78.04 0.34 -85.63
N SER A 154 -78.88 0.46 -84.59
CA SER A 154 -79.93 1.49 -84.51
C SER A 154 -79.44 2.85 -84.02
N GLY A 155 -78.23 2.92 -83.46
CA GLY A 155 -77.60 4.20 -83.15
C GLY A 155 -76.99 4.85 -84.39
N ASP A 156 -77.01 6.17 -84.47
CA ASP A 156 -76.30 6.88 -85.54
C ASP A 156 -74.79 6.57 -85.51
N MET A 157 -74.14 6.41 -86.67
CA MET A 157 -72.73 6.00 -86.80
C MET A 157 -72.33 4.69 -86.07
N SER A 158 -73.29 3.78 -85.84
CA SER A 158 -73.03 2.53 -85.11
C SER A 158 -72.63 1.35 -86.02
N ILE A 159 -71.97 0.34 -85.43
CA ILE A 159 -71.56 -0.90 -86.13
C ILE A 159 -72.00 -2.11 -85.31
N ALA A 160 -72.85 -2.97 -85.89
CA ALA A 160 -73.26 -4.24 -85.28
C ALA A 160 -72.85 -5.42 -86.17
N LEU A 161 -71.96 -6.28 -85.65
CA LEU A 161 -71.40 -7.42 -86.38
C LEU A 161 -71.41 -8.70 -85.53
N GLY A 162 -72.44 -9.53 -85.75
CA GLY A 162 -72.63 -10.84 -85.13
C GLY A 162 -74.12 -11.17 -84.99
N ALA A 163 -74.46 -12.46 -84.85
CA ALA A 163 -75.85 -12.86 -84.61
C ALA A 163 -76.36 -12.25 -83.28
N GLY A 164 -77.43 -11.46 -83.35
CA GLY A 164 -77.97 -10.73 -82.20
C GLY A 164 -77.02 -9.68 -81.61
N ALA A 165 -76.09 -9.13 -82.40
CA ALA A 165 -75.29 -8.00 -81.97
C ALA A 165 -76.13 -6.71 -82.00
N ASP A 166 -76.13 -5.97 -80.90
CA ASP A 166 -76.97 -4.78 -80.70
C ASP A 166 -76.10 -3.57 -80.37
N ALA A 167 -75.96 -2.64 -81.33
CA ALA A 167 -75.28 -1.36 -81.18
C ALA A 167 -76.36 -0.25 -81.13
N LEU A 168 -76.91 -0.03 -79.94
CA LEU A 168 -78.20 0.66 -79.80
C LEU A 168 -78.07 2.17 -79.73
N GLN A 169 -76.88 2.69 -79.39
CA GLN A 169 -76.65 4.12 -79.14
C GLN A 169 -75.68 4.74 -80.16
N ASN A 170 -75.68 6.07 -80.24
CA ASN A 170 -74.85 6.81 -81.18
C ASN A 170 -73.35 6.48 -80.99
N GLY A 171 -72.66 6.20 -82.09
CA GLY A 171 -71.22 5.87 -82.14
C GLY A 171 -70.85 4.54 -81.50
N SER A 172 -71.84 3.68 -81.20
CA SER A 172 -71.59 2.41 -80.52
C SER A 172 -71.19 1.29 -81.48
N VAL A 173 -70.34 0.36 -81.02
CA VAL A 173 -69.87 -0.79 -81.79
C VAL A 173 -70.11 -2.07 -80.99
N ALA A 174 -70.79 -3.04 -81.58
CA ALA A 174 -71.02 -4.36 -80.99
C ALA A 174 -70.52 -5.44 -81.96
N ILE A 175 -69.44 -6.14 -81.58
CA ILE A 175 -68.79 -7.15 -82.43
C ILE A 175 -68.73 -8.48 -81.68
N GLY A 176 -69.41 -9.51 -82.19
CA GLY A 176 -69.57 -10.82 -81.56
C GLY A 176 -71.03 -11.23 -81.39
N ALA A 177 -71.31 -12.54 -81.33
CA ALA A 177 -72.69 -13.00 -81.17
C ALA A 177 -73.25 -12.61 -79.80
N GLY A 178 -74.44 -12.00 -79.77
CA GLY A 178 -75.08 -11.52 -78.54
C GLY A 178 -74.30 -10.44 -77.79
N SER A 179 -73.37 -9.74 -78.43
CA SER A 179 -72.75 -8.56 -77.80
C SER A 179 -73.71 -7.37 -77.88
N THR A 180 -73.75 -6.57 -76.81
CA THR A 180 -74.66 -5.43 -76.74
C THR A 180 -73.94 -4.19 -76.23
N SER A 181 -73.93 -3.13 -77.03
CA SER A 181 -73.43 -1.83 -76.61
C SER A 181 -74.60 -0.92 -76.24
N TYR A 182 -74.85 -0.77 -74.94
CA TYR A 182 -75.93 0.10 -74.40
C TYR A 182 -75.50 1.56 -74.24
N SER A 183 -74.25 1.88 -74.57
CA SER A 183 -73.60 3.14 -74.20
C SER A 183 -73.08 3.85 -75.44
N GLN A 184 -73.12 5.19 -75.44
CA GLN A 184 -72.64 6.01 -76.54
C GLN A 184 -71.11 5.86 -76.71
N HIS A 185 -70.63 5.95 -77.95
CA HIS A 185 -69.19 5.92 -78.30
C HIS A 185 -68.40 4.74 -77.70
N SER A 186 -69.03 3.56 -77.55
CA SER A 186 -68.46 2.43 -76.82
C SER A 186 -68.43 1.15 -77.64
N VAL A 187 -67.43 0.30 -77.40
CA VAL A 187 -67.18 -0.95 -78.14
C VAL A 187 -67.38 -2.17 -77.24
N ALA A 188 -68.42 -2.97 -77.51
CA ALA A 188 -68.59 -4.30 -76.94
C ALA A 188 -67.91 -5.33 -77.85
N LEU A 189 -66.76 -5.87 -77.43
CA LEU A 189 -65.89 -6.73 -78.24
C LEU A 189 -65.87 -8.17 -77.73
N GLY A 190 -66.34 -9.10 -78.57
CA GLY A 190 -66.46 -10.53 -78.30
C GLY A 190 -67.89 -10.98 -77.95
N THR A 191 -68.18 -12.27 -78.16
CA THR A 191 -69.50 -12.87 -77.90
C THR A 191 -69.98 -12.60 -76.47
N GLY A 192 -71.20 -12.09 -76.32
CA GLY A 192 -71.81 -11.79 -75.02
C GLY A 192 -71.17 -10.62 -74.25
N SER A 193 -70.30 -9.83 -74.88
CA SER A 193 -69.72 -8.65 -74.25
C SER A 193 -70.74 -7.52 -74.16
N VAL A 194 -70.69 -6.74 -73.07
CA VAL A 194 -71.64 -5.66 -72.81
C VAL A 194 -70.91 -4.40 -72.37
N THR A 195 -71.31 -3.24 -72.90
CA THR A 195 -70.92 -1.92 -72.38
C THR A 195 -72.10 -1.31 -71.64
N LEU A 196 -71.83 -0.67 -70.49
CA LEU A 196 -72.85 -0.04 -69.64
C LEU A 196 -72.50 1.42 -69.28
N THR A 197 -71.36 1.91 -69.77
CA THR A 197 -70.87 3.28 -69.58
C THR A 197 -70.32 3.81 -70.89
N ASP A 198 -70.57 5.09 -71.18
CA ASP A 198 -70.11 5.75 -72.40
C ASP A 198 -68.57 5.79 -72.48
N PHE A 199 -68.02 5.89 -73.70
CA PHE A 199 -66.58 5.94 -73.99
C PHE A 199 -65.75 4.75 -73.48
N THR A 200 -66.29 3.52 -73.55
CA THR A 200 -65.57 2.33 -73.07
C THR A 200 -65.42 1.23 -74.11
N VAL A 201 -64.31 0.49 -74.04
CA VAL A 201 -64.13 -0.78 -74.74
C VAL A 201 -64.28 -1.91 -73.74
N SER A 202 -65.37 -2.67 -73.84
CA SER A 202 -65.61 -3.84 -73.00
C SER A 202 -65.29 -5.12 -73.78
N VAL A 203 -64.33 -5.88 -73.29
CA VAL A 203 -63.98 -7.21 -73.83
C VAL A 203 -64.74 -8.34 -73.14
N GLY A 204 -65.80 -8.04 -72.40
CA GLY A 204 -66.51 -9.02 -71.57
C GLY A 204 -67.81 -8.51 -70.96
N SER A 205 -68.26 -9.17 -69.89
CA SER A 205 -69.43 -8.79 -69.08
C SER A 205 -69.13 -9.03 -67.60
N SER A 206 -70.08 -8.74 -66.71
CA SER A 206 -69.92 -9.00 -65.27
C SER A 206 -69.64 -10.48 -64.95
N THR A 207 -70.08 -11.40 -65.80
CA THR A 207 -69.89 -12.85 -65.66
C THR A 207 -68.86 -13.45 -66.63
N ILE A 208 -68.45 -12.71 -67.66
CA ILE A 208 -67.49 -13.17 -68.68
C ILE A 208 -66.28 -12.22 -68.69
N LYS A 209 -65.14 -12.69 -68.17
CA LYS A 209 -63.86 -11.95 -68.22
C LYS A 209 -62.92 -12.60 -69.22
N ARG A 210 -62.09 -11.80 -69.90
CA ARG A 210 -61.11 -12.27 -70.88
C ARG A 210 -59.73 -11.75 -70.53
N ARG A 211 -58.73 -12.61 -70.75
CA ARG A 211 -57.33 -12.18 -70.69
C ARG A 211 -57.00 -11.44 -71.98
N ILE A 212 -56.39 -10.28 -71.86
CA ILE A 212 -55.81 -9.55 -72.98
C ILE A 212 -54.34 -9.99 -73.07
N SER A 213 -54.06 -10.95 -73.94
CA SER A 213 -52.71 -11.45 -74.16
C SER A 213 -52.03 -10.70 -75.31
N ASN A 214 -50.71 -10.58 -75.26
CA ASN A 214 -49.88 -9.82 -76.22
C ASN A 214 -50.14 -8.30 -76.19
N LEU A 215 -50.48 -7.77 -75.02
CA LEU A 215 -50.52 -6.34 -74.78
C LEU A 215 -49.08 -5.86 -74.55
N ALA A 216 -48.63 -4.89 -75.34
CA ALA A 216 -47.36 -4.22 -75.11
C ALA A 216 -47.47 -3.28 -73.90
N ASP A 217 -46.33 -3.00 -73.27
CA ASP A 217 -46.21 -2.06 -72.15
C ASP A 217 -46.76 -0.68 -72.53
N GLY A 218 -47.62 -0.12 -71.67
CA GLY A 218 -48.20 1.20 -71.83
C GLY A 218 -47.14 2.30 -71.70
N VAL A 219 -47.14 3.26 -72.61
CA VAL A 219 -46.15 4.34 -72.67
C VAL A 219 -46.73 5.63 -72.11
N ASP A 220 -47.99 5.93 -72.45
CA ASP A 220 -48.68 7.12 -71.98
C ASP A 220 -49.52 6.86 -70.73
N ALA A 221 -49.86 7.91 -69.98
CA ALA A 221 -50.55 7.81 -68.69
C ALA A 221 -51.97 7.18 -68.77
N THR A 222 -52.54 7.09 -69.97
CA THR A 222 -53.85 6.49 -70.23
C THR A 222 -53.78 5.09 -70.84
N ASP A 223 -52.57 4.57 -71.06
CA ASP A 223 -52.39 3.23 -71.61
C ASP A 223 -52.70 2.14 -70.57
N ALA A 224 -53.08 0.96 -71.06
CA ALA A 224 -53.26 -0.19 -70.20
C ALA A 224 -51.89 -0.74 -69.74
N VAL A 225 -51.70 -0.84 -68.42
CA VAL A 225 -50.45 -1.32 -67.80
C VAL A 225 -50.36 -2.83 -67.90
N THR A 226 -49.22 -3.36 -68.37
CA THR A 226 -48.98 -4.81 -68.37
C THR A 226 -48.60 -5.30 -66.96
N LEU A 227 -48.74 -6.61 -66.70
CA LEU A 227 -48.30 -7.17 -65.42
C LEU A 227 -46.81 -6.90 -65.16
N GLN A 228 -45.99 -6.92 -66.20
CA GLN A 228 -44.57 -6.61 -66.11
C GLN A 228 -44.33 -5.15 -65.67
N GLN A 229 -45.06 -4.18 -66.23
CA GLN A 229 -44.93 -2.79 -65.79
C GLN A 229 -45.41 -2.58 -64.35
N LEU A 230 -46.44 -3.32 -63.92
CA LEU A 230 -46.88 -3.30 -62.53
C LEU A 230 -45.83 -3.92 -61.60
N GLU A 231 -45.25 -5.06 -61.95
CA GLU A 231 -44.15 -5.68 -61.19
C GLU A 231 -42.92 -4.76 -61.13
N ASN A 232 -42.60 -4.08 -62.22
CA ASN A 232 -41.56 -3.06 -62.26
C ASN A 232 -41.90 -1.83 -61.40
N ALA A 233 -43.16 -1.40 -61.36
CA ALA A 233 -43.62 -0.30 -60.50
C ALA A 233 -43.63 -0.68 -59.01
N ILE A 234 -43.91 -1.94 -58.68
CA ILE A 234 -43.82 -2.47 -57.31
C ILE A 234 -42.35 -2.55 -56.88
N ALA A 235 -41.44 -2.90 -57.78
CA ALA A 235 -40.00 -2.83 -57.52
C ALA A 235 -39.48 -1.40 -57.32
N THR A 236 -40.16 -0.38 -57.84
CA THR A 236 -39.86 1.05 -57.64
C THR A 236 -40.77 1.75 -56.63
N GLY A 237 -41.66 1.04 -55.93
CA GLY A 237 -42.45 1.51 -54.78
C GLY A 237 -41.60 1.82 -53.55
N SER A 238 -40.35 2.22 -53.77
CA SER A 238 -39.29 2.36 -52.81
C SER A 238 -39.26 3.67 -52.03
N ALA A 239 -40.40 4.37 -52.03
CA ALA A 239 -40.54 5.74 -51.56
C ALA A 239 -41.75 5.96 -50.62
N ASP A 240 -42.34 4.90 -50.04
CA ASP A 240 -43.26 5.01 -48.90
C ASP A 240 -42.46 4.74 -47.59
N PRO A 241 -42.37 5.72 -46.66
CA PRO A 241 -41.59 5.58 -45.43
C PRO A 241 -42.21 4.60 -44.40
N THR A 242 -43.38 4.03 -44.66
CA THR A 242 -44.05 3.08 -43.74
C THR A 242 -43.97 1.61 -44.16
N VAL A 243 -43.34 1.30 -45.29
CA VAL A 243 -43.02 -0.09 -45.67
C VAL A 243 -41.51 -0.20 -45.87
N GLY A 244 -40.84 -0.81 -44.89
CA GLY A 244 -39.40 -1.02 -44.84
C GLY A 244 -38.80 -1.46 -46.18
N GLN A 245 -37.95 -0.59 -46.71
CA GLN A 245 -37.26 -0.73 -47.98
C GLN A 245 -35.94 -1.49 -47.83
N VAL A 246 -35.81 -2.61 -48.55
CA VAL A 246 -34.67 -2.93 -49.44
C VAL A 246 -33.24 -2.70 -48.87
N LEU A 247 -32.98 -3.00 -47.60
CA LEU A 247 -31.62 -3.09 -47.08
C LEU A 247 -31.38 -4.49 -46.50
N THR A 248 -30.66 -5.33 -47.24
CA THR A 248 -30.35 -6.72 -46.85
C THR A 248 -29.73 -6.85 -45.44
N TYR A 249 -29.08 -5.79 -44.96
CA TYR A 249 -28.36 -5.78 -43.69
C TYR A 249 -28.93 -4.80 -42.64
N LEU A 250 -29.99 -4.04 -42.93
CA LEU A 250 -30.57 -3.08 -41.99
C LEU A 250 -32.09 -3.27 -41.91
N ASP A 251 -32.55 -3.87 -40.81
CA ASP A 251 -33.97 -4.06 -40.49
C ASP A 251 -34.34 -3.13 -39.32
N VAL A 252 -35.39 -2.32 -39.49
CA VAL A 252 -35.79 -1.27 -38.54
C VAL A 252 -37.28 -1.41 -38.24
N ASN A 253 -37.60 -1.90 -37.05
CA ASN A 253 -38.97 -2.01 -36.57
C ASN A 253 -39.33 -0.81 -35.70
N SER A 254 -39.88 0.25 -36.29
CA SER A 254 -40.25 1.49 -35.58
C SER A 254 -41.72 1.86 -35.81
N ALA A 255 -42.40 2.29 -34.75
CA ALA A 255 -43.73 2.91 -34.79
C ALA A 255 -43.72 4.37 -34.26
N GLY A 256 -42.55 4.87 -33.88
CA GLY A 256 -42.34 6.18 -33.26
C GLY A 256 -41.96 7.28 -34.25
N ALA A 257 -41.72 8.49 -33.74
CA ALA A 257 -41.30 9.62 -34.56
C ALA A 257 -39.93 9.39 -35.23
N GLY A 258 -39.73 10.02 -36.40
CA GLY A 258 -38.52 9.82 -37.21
C GLY A 258 -37.23 10.29 -36.56
N ALA A 259 -36.12 9.67 -36.96
CA ALA A 259 -34.77 10.13 -36.64
C ALA A 259 -34.41 11.40 -37.43
N THR A 260 -33.53 12.24 -36.88
CA THR A 260 -33.00 13.46 -37.50
C THR A 260 -31.48 13.36 -37.64
N ALA A 261 -30.99 13.27 -38.89
CA ALA A 261 -29.57 13.46 -39.19
C ALA A 261 -29.38 14.88 -39.75
N GLY A 262 -29.23 15.86 -38.85
CA GLY A 262 -29.15 17.28 -39.19
C GLY A 262 -27.75 17.77 -39.55
N GLY A 263 -26.70 17.08 -39.09
CA GLY A 263 -25.32 17.40 -39.42
C GLY A 263 -24.86 16.89 -40.79
N GLU A 264 -23.87 17.55 -41.38
CA GLU A 264 -23.16 17.05 -42.57
C GLU A 264 -22.55 15.67 -42.26
N ASP A 265 -22.71 14.67 -43.13
CA ASP A 265 -22.23 13.30 -42.93
C ASP A 265 -22.71 12.59 -41.63
N ALA A 266 -23.83 13.01 -41.05
CA ALA A 266 -24.37 12.43 -39.82
C ALA A 266 -25.15 11.11 -40.04
N ILE A 267 -25.16 10.24 -39.03
CA ILE A 267 -25.95 8.99 -39.01
C ILE A 267 -26.93 9.07 -37.84
N ALA A 268 -28.25 8.97 -38.11
CA ALA A 268 -29.27 8.86 -37.07
C ALA A 268 -30.17 7.63 -37.30
N LEU A 269 -30.30 6.76 -36.30
CA LEU A 269 -31.09 5.51 -36.38
C LEU A 269 -31.80 5.22 -35.05
N GLY A 270 -33.14 5.26 -35.04
CA GLY A 270 -33.97 5.01 -33.85
C GLY A 270 -35.07 6.05 -33.70
N GLU A 271 -36.13 5.73 -32.95
CA GLU A 271 -37.18 6.71 -32.65
C GLU A 271 -36.58 7.96 -32.00
N LEU A 272 -36.85 9.16 -32.53
CA LEU A 272 -36.31 10.43 -32.01
C LEU A 272 -34.77 10.52 -31.91
N ALA A 273 -34.02 9.63 -32.57
CA ALA A 273 -32.56 9.76 -32.61
C ALA A 273 -32.17 11.07 -33.33
N SER A 274 -31.27 11.86 -32.75
CA SER A 274 -30.90 13.20 -33.26
C SER A 274 -29.38 13.35 -33.37
N ALA A 275 -28.86 13.41 -34.59
CA ALA A 275 -27.44 13.61 -34.90
C ALA A 275 -27.26 14.98 -35.57
N GLN A 276 -26.98 16.02 -34.79
CA GLN A 276 -26.96 17.42 -35.25
C GLN A 276 -25.56 17.93 -35.63
N GLY A 277 -24.51 17.33 -35.08
CA GLY A 277 -23.13 17.70 -35.38
C GLY A 277 -22.61 17.11 -36.70
N GLY A 278 -21.67 17.78 -37.36
CA GLY A 278 -21.00 17.22 -38.55
C GLY A 278 -20.24 15.92 -38.23
N GLY A 279 -20.46 14.86 -39.00
CA GLY A 279 -19.91 13.52 -38.81
C GLY A 279 -20.36 12.84 -37.51
N SER A 280 -21.48 13.27 -36.91
CA SER A 280 -22.00 12.69 -35.66
C SER A 280 -22.82 11.42 -35.89
N ILE A 281 -22.92 10.58 -34.85
CA ILE A 281 -23.62 9.30 -34.91
C ILE A 281 -24.60 9.21 -33.73
N ALA A 282 -25.90 9.07 -33.99
CA ALA A 282 -26.93 8.82 -32.98
C ALA A 282 -27.68 7.51 -33.29
N LEU A 283 -27.43 6.44 -32.54
CA LEU A 283 -28.04 5.12 -32.74
C LEU A 283 -28.79 4.66 -31.48
N GLY A 284 -30.12 4.63 -31.51
CA GLY A 284 -30.97 4.21 -30.40
C GLY A 284 -32.16 5.15 -30.19
N ALA A 285 -33.22 4.66 -29.54
CA ALA A 285 -34.39 5.49 -29.29
C ALA A 285 -34.04 6.67 -28.34
N GLY A 286 -34.26 7.89 -28.80
CA GLY A 286 -33.95 9.14 -28.11
C GLY A 286 -32.47 9.42 -27.90
N SER A 287 -31.56 8.74 -28.62
CA SER A 287 -30.13 9.08 -28.56
C SER A 287 -29.89 10.45 -29.22
N VAL A 288 -29.06 11.30 -28.61
CA VAL A 288 -28.76 12.64 -29.12
C VAL A 288 -27.25 12.87 -29.17
N SER A 289 -26.78 13.34 -30.33
CA SER A 289 -25.39 13.66 -30.65
C SER A 289 -25.32 15.07 -31.22
N ASP A 290 -25.06 16.07 -30.37
CA ASP A 290 -25.29 17.49 -30.71
C ASP A 290 -24.11 18.15 -31.44
N ALA A 291 -22.88 17.69 -31.19
CA ALA A 291 -21.65 18.35 -31.65
C ALA A 291 -20.84 17.53 -32.65
N ALA A 292 -19.86 18.18 -33.31
CA ALA A 292 -19.07 17.57 -34.38
C ALA A 292 -18.30 16.32 -33.92
N SER A 293 -18.31 15.28 -34.75
CA SER A 293 -17.64 13.99 -34.53
C SER A 293 -18.00 13.29 -33.22
N SER A 294 -19.17 13.60 -32.65
CA SER A 294 -19.69 12.93 -31.45
C SER A 294 -20.41 11.63 -31.79
N VAL A 295 -20.51 10.72 -30.82
CA VAL A 295 -21.14 9.40 -30.96
C VAL A 295 -22.03 9.13 -29.77
N ALA A 296 -23.33 9.01 -29.98
CA ALA A 296 -24.32 8.54 -29.02
C ALA A 296 -24.93 7.22 -29.49
N MET A 297 -24.70 6.12 -28.78
CA MET A 297 -25.19 4.78 -29.13
C MET A 297 -25.88 4.11 -27.93
N GLY A 298 -27.19 3.96 -27.97
CA GLY A 298 -28.02 3.35 -26.93
C GLY A 298 -29.31 4.14 -26.69
N HIS A 299 -30.27 3.54 -26.00
CA HIS A 299 -31.52 4.22 -25.65
C HIS A 299 -31.22 5.41 -24.72
N GLN A 300 -31.59 6.61 -25.15
CA GLN A 300 -31.35 7.89 -24.45
C GLN A 300 -29.86 8.18 -24.17
N ALA A 301 -28.94 7.68 -25.00
CA ALA A 301 -27.54 8.09 -24.94
C ALA A 301 -27.38 9.56 -25.35
N TYR A 302 -26.58 10.34 -24.63
CA TYR A 302 -26.42 11.79 -24.82
C TYR A 302 -24.95 12.18 -25.00
N ALA A 303 -24.58 12.69 -26.16
CA ALA A 303 -23.24 13.21 -26.45
C ALA A 303 -23.35 14.69 -26.85
N ALA A 304 -23.18 15.59 -25.89
CA ALA A 304 -23.45 17.02 -26.06
C ALA A 304 -22.36 17.76 -26.85
N ASN A 305 -21.10 17.34 -26.70
CA ASN A 305 -19.91 18.13 -27.02
C ASN A 305 -18.97 17.43 -28.02
N LYS A 306 -17.93 18.13 -28.50
CA LYS A 306 -17.14 17.67 -29.65
C LYS A 306 -16.37 16.40 -29.31
N GLN A 307 -16.34 15.46 -30.24
CA GLN A 307 -15.62 14.18 -30.07
C GLN A 307 -16.08 13.35 -28.85
N ALA A 308 -17.22 13.69 -28.24
CA ALA A 308 -17.80 12.94 -27.13
C ALA A 308 -18.29 11.55 -27.59
N VAL A 309 -18.11 10.54 -26.75
CA VAL A 309 -18.53 9.15 -27.04
C VAL A 309 -19.38 8.62 -25.89
N ALA A 310 -20.70 8.56 -26.07
CA ALA A 310 -21.66 7.99 -25.13
C ALA A 310 -22.22 6.67 -25.69
N ILE A 311 -21.91 5.53 -25.08
CA ILE A 311 -22.32 4.19 -25.54
C ILE A 311 -22.99 3.43 -24.39
N GLY A 312 -24.31 3.29 -24.42
CA GLY A 312 -25.07 2.56 -23.40
C GLY A 312 -26.48 3.12 -23.17
N PHE A 313 -27.26 2.43 -22.35
CA PHE A 313 -28.53 2.97 -21.86
C PHE A 313 -28.24 4.19 -20.98
N GLN A 314 -28.77 5.37 -21.35
CA GLN A 314 -28.58 6.62 -20.62
C GLN A 314 -27.10 7.00 -20.36
N ALA A 315 -26.18 6.54 -21.21
CA ALA A 315 -24.80 7.02 -21.19
C ALA A 315 -24.80 8.51 -21.54
N ALA A 316 -24.09 9.35 -20.80
CA ALA A 316 -24.08 10.79 -21.05
C ALA A 316 -22.67 11.39 -20.96
N VAL A 317 -22.33 12.26 -21.91
CA VAL A 317 -21.09 13.04 -21.94
C VAL A 317 -21.45 14.50 -22.17
N GLU A 318 -21.14 15.35 -21.19
CA GLU A 318 -21.43 16.79 -21.19
C GLU A 318 -20.21 17.67 -21.47
N ALA A 319 -19.04 17.09 -21.76
CA ALA A 319 -17.79 17.82 -22.01
C ALA A 319 -17.06 17.37 -23.30
N ASP A 320 -16.03 18.12 -23.71
CA ASP A 320 -15.31 17.86 -24.95
C ASP A 320 -14.44 16.60 -24.80
N SER A 321 -14.45 15.73 -25.82
CA SER A 321 -13.65 14.49 -25.89
C SER A 321 -13.88 13.48 -24.74
N GLY A 322 -14.96 13.60 -23.97
CA GLY A 322 -15.31 12.64 -22.93
C GLY A 322 -15.81 11.30 -23.48
N ILE A 323 -15.66 10.23 -22.70
CA ILE A 323 -16.08 8.86 -23.05
C ILE A 323 -16.93 8.30 -21.91
N ALA A 324 -18.18 7.98 -22.18
CA ALA A 324 -19.07 7.26 -21.28
C ALA A 324 -19.50 5.93 -21.91
N ILE A 325 -19.15 4.79 -21.31
CA ILE A 325 -19.54 3.44 -21.75
C ILE A 325 -20.30 2.71 -20.63
N GLY A 326 -21.51 2.25 -20.94
CA GLY A 326 -22.48 1.76 -19.97
C GLY A 326 -23.43 2.88 -19.53
N SER A 327 -24.21 2.66 -18.46
CA SER A 327 -25.02 3.72 -17.85
C SER A 327 -24.13 4.62 -16.99
N SER A 328 -23.18 5.33 -17.63
CA SER A 328 -22.18 6.20 -17.01
C SER A 328 -22.32 7.66 -17.44
N TYR A 329 -21.61 8.54 -16.75
CA TYR A 329 -21.77 9.99 -16.89
C TYR A 329 -20.42 10.72 -16.82
N SER A 330 -20.09 11.49 -17.86
CA SER A 330 -18.81 12.21 -17.98
C SER A 330 -19.05 13.71 -18.11
N GLU A 331 -18.68 14.49 -17.11
CA GLU A 331 -18.83 15.95 -17.09
C GLU A 331 -17.52 16.72 -17.33
N GLY A 332 -16.36 16.08 -17.18
CA GLY A 332 -15.05 16.70 -17.36
C GLY A 332 -14.48 16.51 -18.76
N ASP A 333 -13.69 17.47 -19.25
CA ASP A 333 -13.04 17.37 -20.56
C ASP A 333 -12.09 16.17 -20.60
N ARG A 334 -12.12 15.37 -21.67
CA ARG A 334 -11.29 14.15 -21.83
C ARG A 334 -11.49 13.10 -20.71
N GLY A 335 -12.62 13.15 -19.98
CA GLY A 335 -12.99 12.15 -18.98
C GLY A 335 -13.27 10.76 -19.58
N VAL A 336 -13.02 9.69 -18.82
CA VAL A 336 -13.28 8.30 -19.24
C VAL A 336 -14.05 7.55 -18.16
N ASP A 337 -15.30 7.19 -18.47
CA ASP A 337 -16.25 6.57 -17.56
C ASP A 337 -16.79 5.25 -18.10
N VAL A 338 -16.41 4.13 -17.47
CA VAL A 338 -16.80 2.79 -17.92
C VAL A 338 -17.46 2.01 -16.78
N GLY A 339 -18.74 1.71 -16.93
CA GLY A 339 -19.52 0.94 -15.95
C GLY A 339 -20.91 1.53 -15.69
N THR A 340 -21.73 0.80 -14.93
CA THR A 340 -23.03 1.34 -14.48
C THR A 340 -22.81 2.27 -13.29
N GLY A 341 -23.23 3.52 -13.40
CA GLY A 341 -23.06 4.54 -12.36
C GLY A 341 -21.63 5.06 -12.22
N ALA A 342 -20.72 4.78 -13.16
CA ALA A 342 -19.42 5.43 -13.20
C ALA A 342 -19.60 6.91 -13.52
N TRP A 343 -18.93 7.78 -12.78
CA TRP A 343 -19.04 9.23 -12.94
C TRP A 343 -17.69 9.93 -12.72
N SER A 344 -17.29 10.71 -13.71
CA SER A 344 -16.16 11.64 -13.62
C SER A 344 -16.64 13.09 -13.82
N SER A 345 -16.17 13.99 -12.96
CA SER A 345 -16.55 15.42 -13.01
C SER A 345 -15.38 16.37 -13.25
N GLY A 346 -14.14 15.86 -13.26
CA GLY A 346 -12.94 16.65 -13.50
C GLY A 346 -12.33 16.35 -14.85
N ASP A 347 -11.60 17.32 -15.40
CA ASP A 347 -10.86 17.14 -16.64
C ASP A 347 -9.83 16.02 -16.51
N ASP A 348 -9.63 15.24 -17.57
CA ASP A 348 -8.70 14.11 -17.65
C ASP A 348 -8.93 13.02 -16.57
N ALA A 349 -10.10 12.99 -15.93
CA ALA A 349 -10.45 12.03 -14.89
C ALA A 349 -10.86 10.66 -15.47
N LEU A 350 -10.65 9.60 -14.69
CA LEU A 350 -10.95 8.22 -15.08
C LEU A 350 -11.79 7.53 -13.99
N ALA A 351 -13.01 7.14 -14.31
CA ALA A 351 -13.84 6.29 -13.46
C ALA A 351 -14.14 4.94 -14.16
N PHE A 352 -13.63 3.84 -13.60
CA PHE A 352 -13.79 2.51 -14.17
C PHE A 352 -14.34 1.54 -13.13
N GLY A 353 -15.59 1.11 -13.29
CA GLY A 353 -16.27 0.21 -12.36
C GLY A 353 -17.74 0.56 -12.15
N THR A 354 -18.47 -0.31 -11.46
CA THR A 354 -19.83 0.02 -11.01
C THR A 354 -19.77 1.02 -9.87
N GLU A 355 -20.49 2.13 -9.98
CA GLU A 355 -20.50 3.20 -8.96
C GLU A 355 -19.10 3.75 -8.62
N SER A 356 -18.19 3.81 -9.60
CA SER A 356 -16.88 4.46 -9.39
C SER A 356 -17.00 5.98 -9.60
N TYR A 357 -16.36 6.77 -8.74
CA TYR A 357 -16.46 8.22 -8.72
C TYR A 357 -15.08 8.86 -8.81
N ALA A 358 -14.82 9.64 -9.86
CA ALA A 358 -13.59 10.42 -10.05
C ALA A 358 -13.93 11.91 -10.08
N PHE A 359 -13.88 12.55 -8.91
CA PHE A 359 -14.24 13.95 -8.73
C PHE A 359 -12.97 14.80 -8.63
N GLY A 360 -12.73 15.58 -9.68
CA GLY A 360 -11.64 16.56 -9.77
C GLY A 360 -10.59 16.22 -10.83
N PRO A 361 -9.76 17.21 -11.23
CA PRO A 361 -8.87 17.08 -12.37
C PRO A 361 -7.87 15.92 -12.21
N GLY A 362 -7.73 15.08 -13.22
CA GLY A 362 -6.81 13.93 -13.24
C GLY A 362 -7.11 12.84 -12.19
N ALA A 363 -8.27 12.87 -11.52
CA ALA A 363 -8.63 11.87 -10.54
C ALA A 363 -8.80 10.48 -11.18
N ILE A 364 -8.34 9.43 -10.49
CA ILE A 364 -8.39 8.04 -10.97
C ILE A 364 -9.17 7.19 -9.96
N ALA A 365 -10.33 6.66 -10.35
CA ALA A 365 -11.13 5.74 -9.58
C ALA A 365 -11.33 4.42 -10.35
N ILE A 366 -10.69 3.33 -9.91
CA ILE A 366 -10.75 2.02 -10.57
C ILE A 366 -11.21 0.95 -9.57
N GLY A 367 -12.36 0.33 -9.85
CA GLY A 367 -12.98 -0.68 -9.01
C GLY A 367 -14.41 -0.29 -8.61
N GLY A 368 -15.23 -1.29 -8.26
CA GLY A 368 -16.59 -1.01 -7.82
C GLY A 368 -16.59 -0.15 -6.56
N GLN A 369 -17.38 0.93 -6.54
CA GLN A 369 -17.45 1.88 -5.42
C GLN A 369 -16.13 2.57 -5.08
N ALA A 370 -15.15 2.57 -5.99
CA ALA A 370 -13.93 3.35 -5.82
C ALA A 370 -14.24 4.85 -5.88
N ASN A 371 -13.71 5.63 -4.96
CA ASN A 371 -14.02 7.05 -4.82
C ASN A 371 -12.71 7.85 -4.73
N ALA A 372 -12.38 8.58 -5.79
CA ALA A 372 -11.28 9.53 -5.82
C ALA A 372 -11.87 10.94 -5.80
N ARG A 373 -11.63 11.70 -4.73
CA ARG A 373 -12.14 13.06 -4.56
C ARG A 373 -10.99 14.01 -4.32
N THR A 374 -10.94 15.04 -5.14
CA THR A 374 -10.20 16.26 -4.80
C THR A 374 -11.22 17.36 -4.49
N PRO A 375 -10.92 18.29 -3.58
CA PRO A 375 -11.81 19.41 -3.30
C PRO A 375 -12.10 20.18 -4.60
N TYR A 376 -13.38 20.46 -4.87
CA TYR A 376 -13.94 21.07 -6.09
C TYR A 376 -13.32 22.42 -6.53
N TYR A 377 -12.37 22.98 -5.76
CA TYR A 377 -11.77 24.30 -5.98
C TYR A 377 -10.23 24.30 -6.06
N SER A 378 -9.57 23.14 -6.14
CA SER A 378 -8.13 23.12 -6.42
C SER A 378 -7.91 23.41 -7.92
N ASP A 379 -7.63 24.67 -8.25
CA ASP A 379 -7.11 25.08 -9.56
C ASP A 379 -5.67 24.57 -9.81
N ASP A 380 -5.08 23.81 -8.87
CA ASP A 380 -3.76 23.23 -9.03
C ASP A 380 -3.84 21.93 -9.85
N PRO A 381 -3.29 21.89 -11.07
CA PRO A 381 -3.26 20.68 -11.89
C PRO A 381 -2.43 19.54 -11.28
N ALA A 382 -1.69 19.77 -10.18
CA ALA A 382 -1.02 18.72 -9.42
C ALA A 382 -1.94 17.98 -8.43
N ASP A 383 -3.13 18.53 -8.13
CA ASP A 383 -4.06 17.98 -7.15
C ASP A 383 -4.94 16.91 -7.80
N HIS A 384 -4.41 15.69 -7.91
CA HIS A 384 -5.12 14.47 -8.32
C HIS A 384 -5.23 13.45 -7.17
N ALA A 385 -6.38 12.77 -7.07
CA ALA A 385 -6.60 11.66 -6.14
C ALA A 385 -6.61 10.32 -6.90
N THR A 386 -6.07 9.27 -6.31
CA THR A 386 -6.04 7.92 -6.90
C THR A 386 -6.67 6.90 -5.95
N ALA A 387 -7.82 6.34 -6.33
CA ALA A 387 -8.51 5.26 -5.64
C ALA A 387 -8.55 4.00 -6.52
N ILE A 388 -7.88 2.93 -6.13
CA ILE A 388 -7.84 1.67 -6.89
C ILE A 388 -8.20 0.49 -5.97
N GLY A 389 -9.35 -0.13 -6.21
CA GLY A 389 -9.85 -1.28 -5.47
C GLY A 389 -11.35 -1.19 -5.16
N TYR A 390 -11.96 -2.32 -4.78
CA TYR A 390 -13.35 -2.32 -4.35
C TYR A 390 -13.52 -1.49 -3.07
N SER A 391 -14.38 -0.47 -3.11
CA SER A 391 -14.64 0.50 -2.03
C SER A 391 -13.39 1.20 -1.49
N SER A 392 -12.37 1.45 -2.33
CA SER A 392 -11.24 2.32 -1.95
C SER A 392 -11.65 3.79 -1.96
N ASP A 393 -11.19 4.58 -0.99
CA ASP A 393 -11.59 5.98 -0.80
C ASP A 393 -10.34 6.87 -0.66
N ALA A 394 -10.07 7.70 -1.67
CA ALA A 394 -9.03 8.72 -1.68
C ALA A 394 -9.71 10.09 -1.59
N ALA A 395 -9.83 10.63 -0.38
CA ALA A 395 -10.73 11.73 -0.05
C ALA A 395 -10.08 13.13 -0.06
N GLY A 396 -8.76 13.23 -0.26
CA GLY A 396 -8.03 14.50 -0.30
C GLY A 396 -7.22 14.71 -1.58
N ALA A 397 -6.75 15.95 -1.78
CA ALA A 397 -5.85 16.30 -2.88
C ALA A 397 -4.52 15.52 -2.78
N GLY A 398 -4.01 15.00 -3.89
CA GLY A 398 -2.77 14.20 -3.89
C GLY A 398 -2.88 12.84 -3.18
N SER A 399 -4.06 12.45 -2.69
CA SER A 399 -4.24 11.23 -1.89
C SER A 399 -4.25 9.96 -2.74
N ILE A 400 -3.69 8.88 -2.19
CA ILE A 400 -3.55 7.58 -2.87
C ILE A 400 -4.14 6.49 -1.98
N ALA A 401 -5.25 5.90 -2.38
CA ALA A 401 -5.88 4.73 -1.74
C ALA A 401 -5.86 3.53 -2.69
N ILE A 402 -4.98 2.55 -2.43
CA ILE A 402 -4.85 1.34 -3.29
C ILE A 402 -5.08 0.08 -2.45
N GLY A 403 -6.10 -0.71 -2.83
CA GLY A 403 -6.51 -1.93 -2.15
C GLY A 403 -7.98 -1.89 -1.75
N SER A 404 -8.60 -3.07 -1.60
CA SER A 404 -10.02 -3.10 -1.21
C SER A 404 -10.22 -2.52 0.19
N TYR A 405 -11.17 -1.59 0.32
CA TYR A 405 -11.47 -0.82 1.53
C TYR A 405 -10.30 0.03 2.06
N SER A 406 -9.31 0.40 1.24
CA SER A 406 -8.29 1.36 1.66
C SER A 406 -8.89 2.77 1.77
N VAL A 407 -8.40 3.57 2.72
CA VAL A 407 -8.91 4.92 2.98
C VAL A 407 -7.75 5.89 3.19
N ALA A 408 -7.61 6.86 2.29
CA ALA A 408 -6.69 7.98 2.39
C ALA A 408 -7.53 9.24 2.66
N GLN A 409 -7.65 9.64 3.93
CA GLN A 409 -8.74 10.54 4.38
C GLN A 409 -8.56 12.02 4.01
N ASN A 410 -7.34 12.46 3.70
CA ASN A 410 -7.00 13.87 3.57
C ASN A 410 -5.84 14.07 2.58
N ASP A 411 -5.43 15.31 2.40
CA ASP A 411 -4.40 15.68 1.43
C ASP A 411 -3.07 14.95 1.68
N ASP A 412 -2.40 14.60 0.58
CA ASP A 412 -1.12 13.89 0.49
C ASP A 412 -1.05 12.56 1.28
N SER A 413 -2.20 11.99 1.63
CA SER A 413 -2.24 10.74 2.40
C SER A 413 -2.10 9.52 1.48
N ILE A 414 -1.34 8.52 1.91
CA ILE A 414 -1.04 7.31 1.12
C ILE A 414 -1.48 6.08 1.92
N ALA A 415 -2.53 5.39 1.47
CA ALA A 415 -3.04 4.15 2.03
C ALA A 415 -2.97 3.01 1.01
N ILE A 416 -1.96 2.14 1.12
CA ILE A 416 -1.73 1.03 0.19
C ILE A 416 -1.84 -0.31 0.94
N GLY A 417 -2.84 -1.10 0.60
CA GLY A 417 -3.15 -2.40 1.19
C GLY A 417 -4.63 -2.54 1.52
N ARG A 418 -5.13 -3.78 1.57
CA ARG A 418 -6.52 -4.05 1.97
C ARG A 418 -6.78 -3.47 3.37
N ARG A 419 -7.80 -2.61 3.50
CA ARG A 419 -8.15 -1.91 4.75
C ARG A 419 -7.01 -1.05 5.33
N ALA A 420 -6.07 -0.57 4.52
CA ALA A 420 -5.09 0.42 4.98
C ALA A 420 -5.79 1.76 5.22
N THR A 421 -5.43 2.49 6.27
CA THR A 421 -6.02 3.80 6.58
C THR A 421 -4.92 4.82 6.87
N ALA A 422 -4.92 5.92 6.12
CA ALA A 422 -4.03 7.05 6.32
C ALA A 422 -4.83 8.32 6.65
N GLY A 423 -4.39 9.02 7.69
CA GLY A 423 -4.79 10.39 8.03
C GLY A 423 -4.00 11.43 7.21
N PRO A 424 -4.14 12.73 7.53
CA PRO A 424 -3.52 13.81 6.75
C PRO A 424 -2.00 13.69 6.61
N ASN A 425 -1.46 13.79 5.39
CA ASN A 425 -0.04 13.58 5.09
C ASN A 425 0.54 12.27 5.66
N GLY A 426 -0.32 11.29 5.96
CA GLY A 426 0.07 10.03 6.59
C GLY A 426 0.39 8.95 5.56
N VAL A 427 1.22 8.00 5.93
CA VAL A 427 1.60 6.87 5.06
C VAL A 427 1.27 5.55 5.75
N ALA A 428 0.28 4.83 5.25
CA ALA A 428 -0.09 3.49 5.67
C ALA A 428 0.17 2.47 4.55
N LEU A 429 1.17 1.60 4.72
CA LEU A 429 1.56 0.58 3.73
C LEU A 429 1.48 -0.82 4.35
N GLY A 430 0.52 -1.63 3.90
CA GLY A 430 0.29 -3.00 4.35
C GLY A 430 -1.19 -3.29 4.60
N SER A 431 -1.58 -4.57 4.61
CA SER A 431 -2.95 -4.94 4.98
C SER A 431 -3.26 -4.47 6.39
N SER A 432 -4.34 -3.72 6.56
CA SER A 432 -4.78 -3.16 7.85
C SER A 432 -3.74 -2.26 8.54
N ALA A 433 -2.79 -1.68 7.80
CA ALA A 433 -1.91 -0.64 8.33
C ALA A 433 -2.72 0.63 8.64
N ALA A 434 -2.47 1.28 9.77
CA ALA A 434 -3.20 2.45 10.23
C ALA A 434 -2.26 3.57 10.64
N ALA A 435 -2.15 4.60 9.81
CA ALA A 435 -1.48 5.86 10.13
C ALA A 435 -2.56 6.90 10.43
N SER A 436 -3.11 6.92 11.64
CA SER A 436 -4.40 7.58 11.94
C SER A 436 -4.33 9.09 12.16
N SER A 437 -3.14 9.64 12.42
CA SER A 437 -2.95 11.07 12.71
C SER A 437 -2.11 11.76 11.64
N GLN A 438 -2.03 13.09 11.72
CA GLN A 438 -1.23 13.90 10.81
C GLN A 438 0.24 13.44 10.81
N PHE A 439 0.86 13.35 9.63
CA PHE A 439 2.28 12.96 9.43
C PHE A 439 2.69 11.60 10.02
N SER A 440 1.73 10.76 10.43
CA SER A 440 2.04 9.44 10.96
C SER A 440 2.43 8.47 9.85
N THR A 441 3.34 7.53 10.14
CA THR A 441 3.80 6.52 9.18
C THR A 441 3.64 5.13 9.76
N ALA A 442 2.87 4.26 9.11
CA ALA A 442 2.65 2.87 9.50
C ALA A 442 2.98 1.94 8.32
N ILE A 443 4.10 1.22 8.39
CA ILE A 443 4.56 0.31 7.34
C ILE A 443 4.65 -1.12 7.88
N GLY A 444 3.80 -2.00 7.37
CA GLY A 444 3.69 -3.40 7.77
C GLY A 444 2.24 -3.83 7.96
N SER A 445 1.97 -5.13 7.82
CA SER A 445 0.63 -5.67 8.09
C SER A 445 0.22 -5.37 9.53
N ALA A 446 -0.93 -4.73 9.73
CA ALA A 446 -1.44 -4.30 11.03
C ALA A 446 -0.48 -3.38 11.83
N ALA A 447 0.44 -2.68 11.17
CA ALA A 447 1.20 -1.61 11.82
C ALA A 447 0.27 -0.44 12.17
N SER A 448 0.45 0.19 13.33
CA SER A 448 -0.38 1.30 13.80
C SER A 448 0.47 2.43 14.33
N ALA A 449 0.26 3.64 13.79
CA ALA A 449 0.91 4.87 14.21
C ALA A 449 -0.13 5.98 14.42
N SER A 450 0.02 6.75 15.50
CA SER A 450 -0.76 7.95 15.81
C SER A 450 0.15 9.10 16.22
N ASP A 451 -0.37 10.32 16.25
CA ASP A 451 0.29 11.55 16.72
C ASP A 451 1.70 11.80 16.14
N THR A 452 1.85 11.83 14.81
CA THR A 452 3.16 12.03 14.14
C THR A 452 4.18 10.91 14.45
N ALA A 453 3.73 9.76 14.96
CA ALA A 453 4.60 8.61 15.22
C ALA A 453 4.94 7.82 13.96
N SER A 454 5.94 6.96 14.08
CA SER A 454 6.36 6.04 13.03
C SER A 454 6.40 4.60 13.54
N ALA A 455 5.61 3.73 12.91
CA ALA A 455 5.54 2.30 13.16
C ALA A 455 6.03 1.53 11.92
N PHE A 456 7.13 0.78 12.07
CA PHE A 456 7.75 -0.02 11.02
C PHE A 456 7.80 -1.49 11.44
N GLY A 457 7.21 -2.39 10.65
CA GLY A 457 7.13 -3.83 10.92
C GLY A 457 5.70 -4.29 11.19
N ALA A 458 5.41 -5.57 10.91
CA ALA A 458 4.08 -6.12 11.15
C ALA A 458 3.72 -6.07 12.64
N MET A 459 2.49 -5.64 12.94
CA MET A 459 1.97 -5.43 14.30
C MET A 459 2.80 -4.46 15.17
N SER A 460 3.63 -3.60 14.56
CA SER A 460 4.28 -2.51 15.29
C SER A 460 3.24 -1.48 15.73
N LEU A 461 3.41 -0.92 16.93
CA LEU A 461 2.46 0.00 17.56
C LEU A 461 3.20 1.22 18.10
N ALA A 462 2.99 2.38 17.49
CA ALA A 462 3.55 3.66 17.92
C ALA A 462 2.39 4.64 18.24
N GLN A 463 1.96 4.69 19.49
CA GLN A 463 0.76 5.47 19.90
C GLN A 463 1.09 6.90 20.36
N GLY A 464 2.28 7.09 20.92
CA GLY A 464 2.65 8.37 21.52
C GLY A 464 3.14 9.41 20.51
N ALA A 465 2.97 10.69 20.84
CA ALA A 465 3.45 11.79 20.00
C ALA A 465 4.96 11.66 19.66
N PHE A 466 5.31 11.68 18.38
CA PHE A 466 6.69 11.50 17.89
C PHE A 466 7.35 10.16 18.32
N ALA A 467 6.56 9.14 18.64
CA ALA A 467 7.09 7.83 19.00
C ALA A 467 7.65 7.08 17.78
N LEU A 468 8.59 6.16 18.02
CA LEU A 468 9.16 5.28 17.01
C LEU A 468 9.04 3.83 17.49
N ALA A 469 8.31 3.00 16.75
CA ALA A 469 8.26 1.54 16.94
C ALA A 469 8.78 0.85 15.68
N ALA A 470 9.91 0.16 15.75
CA ALA A 470 10.54 -0.49 14.60
C ALA A 470 10.89 -1.96 14.90
N GLY A 471 10.14 -2.89 14.33
CA GLY A 471 10.28 -4.34 14.52
C GLY A 471 8.92 -5.03 14.57
N TYR A 472 8.90 -6.35 14.37
CA TYR A 472 7.68 -7.15 14.56
C TYR A 472 7.19 -7.01 16.01
N GLY A 473 5.94 -6.58 16.22
CA GLY A 473 5.37 -6.40 17.57
C GLY A 473 6.00 -5.31 18.44
N ALA A 474 6.90 -4.48 17.90
CA ALA A 474 7.52 -3.39 18.66
C ALA A 474 6.46 -2.40 19.14
N THR A 475 6.53 -1.95 20.40
CA THR A 475 5.52 -1.08 21.02
C THR A 475 6.18 0.17 21.64
N ALA A 476 5.80 1.35 21.16
CA ALA A 476 6.16 2.66 21.70
C ALA A 476 4.88 3.43 22.08
N ASP A 477 4.53 3.43 23.37
CA ASP A 477 3.17 3.76 23.83
C ASP A 477 2.98 5.25 24.20
N SER A 478 4.05 5.93 24.60
CA SER A 478 4.03 7.32 25.07
C SER A 478 4.88 8.25 24.20
N GLY A 479 4.73 9.56 24.39
CA GLY A 479 5.46 10.56 23.61
C GLY A 479 6.98 10.39 23.66
N TYR A 480 7.64 10.60 22.51
CA TYR A 480 9.09 10.43 22.32
C TYR A 480 9.64 9.04 22.72
N ALA A 481 8.77 8.02 22.89
CA ALA A 481 9.21 6.67 23.18
C ALA A 481 9.83 6.04 21.92
N THR A 482 10.92 5.29 22.10
CA THR A 482 11.61 4.59 21.01
C THR A 482 11.73 3.11 21.33
N ALA A 483 11.08 2.26 20.55
CA ALA A 483 11.13 0.81 20.62
C ALA A 483 11.71 0.25 19.31
N ILE A 484 12.89 -0.37 19.35
CA ILE A 484 13.55 -0.94 18.17
C ILE A 484 13.93 -2.40 18.44
N GLY A 485 13.41 -3.33 17.64
CA GLY A 485 13.59 -4.78 17.79
C GLY A 485 12.27 -5.52 17.93
N ALA A 486 12.27 -6.81 17.61
CA ALA A 486 11.08 -7.64 17.77
C ALA A 486 10.62 -7.65 19.24
N ASP A 487 9.35 -7.35 19.48
CA ASP A 487 8.72 -7.28 20.81
C ASP A 487 9.42 -6.31 21.80
N ALA A 488 10.19 -5.33 21.30
CA ALA A 488 10.74 -4.26 22.11
C ALA A 488 9.61 -3.36 22.63
N LYS A 489 9.66 -2.96 23.91
CA LYS A 489 8.58 -2.22 24.57
C LYS A 489 9.08 -0.98 25.31
N ALA A 490 8.70 0.20 24.83
CA ALA A 490 8.95 1.50 25.44
C ALA A 490 7.62 2.14 25.85
N VAL A 491 7.29 2.12 27.15
CA VAL A 491 5.92 2.38 27.64
C VAL A 491 5.66 3.85 27.99
N HIS A 492 6.67 4.57 28.47
CA HIS A 492 6.50 5.91 29.07
C HIS A 492 7.27 7.00 28.33
N LEU A 493 7.03 8.25 28.72
CA LEU A 493 7.65 9.45 28.12
C LEU A 493 9.18 9.33 28.08
N ASN A 494 9.77 9.61 26.91
CA ASN A 494 11.22 9.57 26.67
C ASN A 494 11.87 8.21 26.98
N SER A 495 11.11 7.11 27.00
CA SER A 495 11.64 5.78 27.25
C SER A 495 12.25 5.19 25.97
N ILE A 496 13.38 4.51 26.08
CA ILE A 496 14.09 3.90 24.95
C ILE A 496 14.29 2.42 25.25
N ALA A 497 13.81 1.55 24.35
CA ALA A 497 13.99 0.11 24.37
C ALA A 497 14.56 -0.35 23.02
N VAL A 498 15.82 -0.78 22.99
CA VAL A 498 16.52 -1.20 21.77
C VAL A 498 17.08 -2.61 21.95
N GLY A 499 16.57 -3.56 21.17
CA GLY A 499 16.90 -4.98 21.23
C GLY A 499 15.64 -5.83 21.34
N ARG A 500 15.71 -7.07 20.83
CA ARG A 500 14.60 -8.04 20.95
C ARG A 500 14.23 -8.25 22.42
N ASP A 501 12.94 -8.21 22.75
CA ASP A 501 12.39 -8.32 24.11
C ASP A 501 12.93 -7.29 25.12
N SER A 502 13.52 -6.18 24.66
CA SER A 502 13.96 -5.11 25.56
C SER A 502 12.74 -4.37 26.12
N ILE A 503 12.79 -3.98 27.40
CA ILE A 503 11.66 -3.38 28.09
C ILE A 503 12.10 -2.13 28.86
N SER A 504 11.53 -0.99 28.49
CA SER A 504 11.65 0.27 29.23
C SER A 504 10.27 0.70 29.76
N GLN A 505 10.05 0.53 31.07
CA GLN A 505 8.73 0.67 31.73
C GLN A 505 8.58 1.93 32.58
N ALA A 506 9.43 2.94 32.40
CA ALA A 506 9.32 4.18 33.16
C ALA A 506 9.85 5.38 32.38
N SER A 507 9.48 6.58 32.81
CA SER A 507 9.89 7.81 32.13
C SER A 507 11.41 7.99 32.16
N ASN A 508 11.98 8.42 31.04
CA ASN A 508 13.43 8.60 30.84
C ASN A 508 14.27 7.32 31.08
N ALA A 509 13.66 6.13 31.04
CA ALA A 509 14.37 4.88 31.22
C ALA A 509 14.98 4.38 29.89
N LEU A 510 16.16 3.78 29.96
CA LEU A 510 16.92 3.27 28.81
C LEU A 510 17.15 1.76 28.98
N ALA A 511 16.67 0.94 28.04
CA ALA A 511 16.96 -0.48 27.94
C ALA A 511 17.63 -0.77 26.59
N LEU A 512 18.91 -1.12 26.60
CA LEU A 512 19.72 -1.40 25.40
C LEU A 512 20.29 -2.82 25.47
N GLY A 513 19.84 -3.70 24.58
CA GLY A 513 20.28 -5.09 24.49
C GLY A 513 19.12 -6.09 24.52
N VAL A 514 19.36 -7.30 24.04
CA VAL A 514 18.35 -8.37 24.01
C VAL A 514 17.91 -8.73 25.44
N GLY A 515 16.62 -8.57 25.73
CA GLY A 515 16.04 -8.81 27.04
C GLY A 515 16.48 -7.84 28.15
N ALA A 516 17.10 -6.70 27.81
CA ALA A 516 17.44 -5.66 28.79
C ALA A 516 16.17 -5.05 29.40
N LYS A 517 16.17 -4.75 30.70
CA LYS A 517 15.00 -4.23 31.44
C LYS A 517 15.35 -3.01 32.29
N ALA A 518 14.76 -1.87 31.97
CA ALA A 518 14.80 -0.67 32.80
C ALA A 518 13.38 -0.38 33.32
N THR A 519 13.11 -0.78 34.57
CA THR A 519 11.73 -0.81 35.11
C THR A 519 11.37 0.37 36.00
N ALA A 520 12.33 1.26 36.31
CA ALA A 520 12.13 2.42 37.17
C ALA A 520 12.57 3.72 36.50
N ALA A 521 12.07 4.85 36.99
CA ALA A 521 12.30 6.17 36.38
C ALA A 521 13.79 6.51 36.30
N SER A 522 14.23 7.00 35.15
CA SER A 522 15.64 7.32 34.86
C SER A 522 16.61 6.14 35.04
N ALA A 523 16.14 4.90 35.05
CA ALA A 523 16.99 3.72 35.12
C ALA A 523 17.63 3.42 33.76
N SER A 524 18.86 2.92 33.74
CA SER A 524 19.61 2.60 32.53
C SER A 524 20.11 1.16 32.59
N ALA A 525 19.61 0.28 31.73
CA ALA A 525 20.04 -1.10 31.56
C ALA A 525 20.67 -1.27 30.17
N SER A 526 21.97 -1.58 30.12
CA SER A 526 22.72 -1.77 28.88
C SER A 526 23.46 -3.11 28.90
N GLY A 527 23.07 -4.06 28.05
CA GLY A 527 23.61 -5.41 27.97
C GLY A 527 22.52 -6.49 27.84
N HIS A 528 22.90 -7.67 27.35
CA HIS A 528 21.98 -8.81 27.29
C HIS A 528 21.50 -9.18 28.71
N GLN A 529 20.18 -9.22 28.91
CA GLN A 529 19.55 -9.50 30.22
C GLN A 529 19.99 -8.55 31.36
N ALA A 530 20.51 -7.36 31.06
CA ALA A 530 20.79 -6.35 32.08
C ALA A 530 19.48 -5.84 32.70
N VAL A 531 19.44 -5.63 34.02
CA VAL A 531 18.24 -5.15 34.72
C VAL A 531 18.60 -4.00 35.65
N ALA A 532 18.01 -2.84 35.38
CA ALA A 532 18.04 -1.66 36.23
C ALA A 532 16.64 -1.44 36.83
N ALA A 533 16.43 -1.93 38.04
CA ALA A 533 15.13 -1.98 38.70
C ALA A 533 14.89 -0.83 39.68
N GLY A 534 15.95 -0.16 40.15
CA GLY A 534 15.85 1.00 41.04
C GLY A 534 15.74 2.33 40.28
N ARG A 535 15.16 3.35 40.91
CA ARG A 535 15.10 4.70 40.34
C ARG A 535 16.50 5.27 40.19
N SER A 536 16.80 5.88 39.04
CA SER A 536 18.13 6.40 38.70
C SER A 536 19.25 5.36 38.86
N SER A 537 18.94 4.07 38.72
CA SER A 537 19.94 2.98 38.77
C SER A 537 20.58 2.76 37.41
N SER A 538 21.78 2.15 37.39
CA SER A 538 22.54 1.85 36.17
C SER A 538 23.03 0.41 36.21
N ALA A 539 22.65 -0.40 35.24
CA ALA A 539 23.10 -1.78 35.05
C ALA A 539 23.77 -1.91 33.68
N VAL A 540 25.09 -2.03 33.64
CA VAL A 540 25.89 -2.10 32.40
C VAL A 540 26.68 -3.39 32.34
N GLY A 541 26.29 -4.32 31.47
CA GLY A 541 26.94 -5.62 31.30
C GLY A 541 25.93 -6.76 31.13
N ASN A 542 26.38 -7.90 30.60
CA ASN A 542 25.55 -9.09 30.47
C ASN A 542 25.15 -9.60 31.87
N GLY A 543 23.83 -9.68 32.12
CA GLY A 543 23.26 -10.08 33.41
C GLY A 543 23.51 -9.10 34.58
N ALA A 544 23.98 -7.86 34.33
CA ALA A 544 24.15 -6.88 35.39
C ALA A 544 22.80 -6.55 36.06
N TYR A 545 22.78 -6.45 37.39
CA TYR A 545 21.55 -6.31 38.19
C TYR A 545 21.68 -5.17 39.22
N ALA A 546 21.10 -4.01 38.90
CA ALA A 546 21.01 -2.86 39.80
C ALA A 546 19.60 -2.77 40.39
N ALA A 547 19.40 -3.35 41.57
CA ALA A 547 18.07 -3.62 42.14
C ALA A 547 17.45 -2.42 42.87
N ALA A 548 18.28 -1.55 43.43
CA ALA A 548 17.87 -0.49 44.35
C ALA A 548 18.09 0.91 43.78
N ASP A 549 17.41 1.91 44.36
CA ASP A 549 17.55 3.31 43.97
C ASP A 549 19.01 3.78 44.00
N TYR A 550 19.42 4.50 42.96
CA TYR A 550 20.79 5.00 42.76
C TYR A 550 21.88 3.91 42.77
N ALA A 551 21.52 2.64 42.59
CA ALA A 551 22.50 1.56 42.53
C ALA A 551 23.20 1.52 41.16
N ALA A 552 24.48 1.18 41.15
CA ALA A 552 25.29 1.04 39.93
C ALA A 552 25.92 -0.37 39.86
N ALA A 553 25.49 -1.19 38.90
CA ALA A 553 26.07 -2.50 38.63
C ALA A 553 26.76 -2.46 37.25
N GLN A 554 28.09 -2.59 37.22
CA GLN A 554 28.88 -2.56 35.98
C GLN A 554 29.72 -3.83 35.86
N GLY A 555 29.49 -4.68 34.86
CA GLY A 555 30.23 -5.92 34.61
C GLY A 555 29.33 -7.15 34.44
N PHE A 556 29.93 -8.28 34.03
CA PHE A 556 29.20 -9.55 33.89
C PHE A 556 28.64 -10.02 35.24
N ASN A 557 27.32 -10.13 35.33
CA ASN A 557 26.60 -10.52 36.55
C ASN A 557 26.98 -9.70 37.80
N ALA A 558 27.34 -8.42 37.64
CA ALA A 558 27.51 -7.50 38.78
C ALA A 558 26.15 -7.25 39.46
N GLN A 559 26.10 -7.23 40.79
CA GLN A 559 24.87 -7.10 41.57
C GLN A 559 24.97 -5.95 42.58
N ALA A 560 24.30 -4.85 42.29
CA ALA A 560 24.16 -3.71 43.21
C ALA A 560 22.74 -3.72 43.80
N THR A 561 22.57 -4.34 44.97
CA THR A 561 21.26 -4.58 45.60
C THR A 561 20.98 -3.66 46.78
N GLY A 562 22.00 -2.94 47.29
CA GLY A 562 21.82 -1.92 48.32
C GLY A 562 21.44 -0.55 47.75
N LEU A 563 20.69 0.24 48.51
CA LEU A 563 20.42 1.65 48.19
C LEU A 563 21.74 2.44 48.05
N ARG A 564 21.91 3.21 46.97
CA ARG A 564 23.17 3.95 46.65
C ARG A 564 24.43 3.06 46.65
N SER A 565 24.29 1.78 46.31
CA SER A 565 25.43 0.85 46.23
C SER A 565 26.08 0.84 44.85
N ALA A 566 27.35 0.45 44.78
CA ALA A 566 28.06 0.27 43.51
C ALA A 566 28.80 -1.07 43.47
N ALA A 567 28.53 -1.90 42.47
CA ALA A 567 29.19 -3.17 42.18
C ALA A 567 29.88 -3.08 40.80
N ILE A 568 31.20 -3.07 40.77
CA ILE A 568 32.00 -2.86 39.55
C ILE A 568 32.93 -4.06 39.32
N GLY A 569 32.66 -4.84 38.28
CA GLY A 569 33.44 -5.99 37.82
C GLY A 569 32.64 -7.29 37.83
N THR A 570 33.31 -8.39 37.51
CA THR A 570 32.66 -9.69 37.24
C THR A 570 32.19 -10.37 38.53
N LEU A 571 30.91 -10.76 38.60
CA LEU A 571 30.30 -11.45 39.74
C LEU A 571 30.46 -10.68 41.08
N THR A 572 30.58 -9.35 41.01
CA THR A 572 30.72 -8.49 42.19
C THR A 572 29.37 -8.25 42.84
N ARG A 573 29.33 -8.11 44.16
CA ARG A 573 28.09 -7.90 44.91
C ARG A 573 28.23 -6.78 45.94
N ALA A 574 27.45 -5.72 45.77
CA ALA A 574 27.28 -4.64 46.73
C ALA A 574 25.85 -4.67 47.27
N SER A 575 25.65 -5.30 48.44
CA SER A 575 24.31 -5.51 49.02
C SER A 575 24.01 -4.61 50.22
N GLY A 576 25.03 -3.95 50.77
CA GLY A 576 24.83 -2.95 51.81
C GLY A 576 24.35 -1.60 51.26
N ARG A 577 23.55 -0.86 52.03
CA ARG A 577 23.28 0.56 51.75
C ARG A 577 24.61 1.33 51.75
N ASP A 578 24.81 2.20 50.77
CA ASP A 578 26.03 3.00 50.59
C ASP A 578 27.31 2.14 50.50
N SER A 579 27.19 0.88 50.07
CA SER A 579 28.32 -0.04 49.92
C SER A 579 29.00 0.07 48.54
N PHE A 580 30.29 -0.22 48.49
CA PHE A 580 31.09 -0.21 47.28
C PHE A 580 31.86 -1.54 47.15
N ALA A 581 31.64 -2.28 46.05
CA ALA A 581 32.36 -3.50 45.72
C ALA A 581 33.01 -3.38 44.34
N ALA A 582 34.32 -3.62 44.23
CA ALA A 582 35.03 -3.56 42.94
C ALA A 582 36.02 -4.73 42.75
N GLY A 583 36.00 -5.39 41.60
CA GLY A 583 36.93 -6.47 41.25
C GLY A 583 36.26 -7.74 40.70
N VAL A 584 36.65 -8.92 41.17
CA VAL A 584 36.08 -10.20 40.72
C VAL A 584 35.60 -11.00 41.94
N ARG A 585 34.34 -11.43 41.94
CA ARG A 585 33.71 -12.16 43.05
C ARG A 585 33.81 -11.42 44.41
N THR A 586 33.86 -10.09 44.41
CA THR A 586 33.90 -9.30 45.64
C THR A 586 32.53 -9.14 46.27
N SER A 587 32.48 -8.97 47.59
CA SER A 587 31.23 -8.82 48.35
C SER A 587 31.35 -7.71 49.39
N ALA A 588 30.63 -6.60 49.20
CA ALA A 588 30.41 -5.57 50.22
C ALA A 588 28.97 -5.70 50.76
N ALA A 589 28.80 -6.48 51.84
CA ALA A 589 27.48 -6.82 52.37
C ALA A 589 26.99 -5.89 53.48
N GLY A 590 27.90 -5.23 54.20
CA GLY A 590 27.55 -4.31 55.27
C GLY A 590 27.16 -2.90 54.79
N VAL A 591 26.37 -2.19 55.59
CA VAL A 591 26.07 -0.76 55.37
C VAL A 591 27.37 0.05 55.42
N LEU A 592 27.62 0.92 54.44
CA LEU A 592 28.86 1.69 54.29
C LEU A 592 30.12 0.80 54.14
N ALA A 593 29.98 -0.46 53.70
CA ALA A 593 31.11 -1.35 53.51
C ALA A 593 31.83 -1.12 52.17
N THR A 594 33.15 -1.27 52.16
CA THR A 594 34.00 -1.16 50.96
C THR A 594 34.76 -2.47 50.74
N ALA A 595 34.63 -3.11 49.58
CA ALA A 595 35.36 -4.33 49.22
C ALA A 595 36.03 -4.17 47.85
N ILE A 596 37.36 -4.25 47.75
CA ILE A 596 38.11 -4.07 46.50
C ILE A 596 39.14 -5.20 46.32
N GLY A 597 39.07 -5.98 45.24
CA GLY A 597 40.05 -7.06 44.96
C GLY A 597 39.47 -8.30 44.25
N TYR A 598 40.19 -9.42 44.31
CA TYR A 598 39.64 -10.74 43.95
C TYR A 598 39.12 -11.41 45.23
N GLU A 599 37.84 -11.79 45.29
CA GLU A 599 37.23 -12.43 46.48
C GLU A 599 37.31 -11.61 47.79
N ALA A 600 37.51 -10.29 47.72
CA ALA A 600 37.46 -9.41 48.88
C ALA A 600 36.06 -9.40 49.52
N ASN A 601 35.97 -9.50 50.85
CA ASN A 601 34.71 -9.61 51.58
C ASN A 601 34.65 -8.64 52.77
N ALA A 602 33.78 -7.63 52.67
CA ALA A 602 33.44 -6.71 53.75
C ALA A 602 32.00 -6.98 54.21
N SER A 603 31.84 -7.81 55.25
CA SER A 603 30.52 -8.37 55.61
C SER A 603 29.74 -7.56 56.67
N SER A 604 30.42 -6.69 57.41
CA SER A 604 29.84 -5.89 58.50
C SER A 604 29.77 -4.39 58.19
N GLY A 605 28.97 -3.65 58.97
CA GLY A 605 28.79 -2.21 58.75
C GLY A 605 30.10 -1.41 58.92
N ARG A 606 30.38 -0.47 58.01
CA ARG A 606 31.62 0.31 57.90
C ARG A 606 32.89 -0.54 57.72
N ALA A 607 32.78 -1.81 57.32
CA ALA A 607 33.93 -2.67 57.09
C ALA A 607 34.64 -2.30 55.77
N THR A 608 35.98 -2.34 55.76
CA THR A 608 36.79 -2.07 54.57
C THR A 608 37.72 -3.26 54.30
N ALA A 609 37.57 -3.93 53.16
CA ALA A 609 38.42 -5.04 52.72
C ALA A 609 39.07 -4.70 51.37
N ILE A 610 40.40 -4.55 51.32
CA ILE A 610 41.13 -4.20 50.11
C ILE A 610 42.26 -5.20 49.89
N GLY A 611 42.18 -6.01 48.83
CA GLY A 611 43.17 -7.02 48.49
C GLY A 611 42.55 -8.35 48.04
N THR A 612 43.36 -9.23 47.47
CA THR A 612 42.95 -10.60 47.12
C THR A 612 42.59 -11.36 48.40
N GLN A 613 41.37 -11.88 48.51
CA GLN A 613 40.86 -12.62 49.67
C GLN A 613 40.94 -11.86 51.00
N ALA A 614 40.96 -10.51 50.96
CA ALA A 614 40.88 -9.70 52.18
C ALA A 614 39.49 -9.85 52.82
N VAL A 615 39.43 -10.08 54.13
CA VAL A 615 38.19 -10.30 54.90
C VAL A 615 38.08 -9.30 56.05
N ALA A 616 37.10 -8.41 55.99
CA ALA A 616 36.72 -7.52 57.07
C ALA A 616 35.32 -7.89 57.57
N SER A 617 35.25 -8.70 58.64
CA SER A 617 33.99 -9.22 59.19
C SER A 617 33.56 -8.57 60.49
N GLY A 618 34.43 -7.81 61.16
CA GLY A 618 34.06 -6.97 62.30
C GLY A 618 33.37 -5.66 61.89
N GLN A 619 32.55 -5.09 62.77
CA GLN A 619 31.99 -3.75 62.56
C GLN A 619 33.11 -2.72 62.57
N ALA A 620 33.13 -1.80 61.60
CA ALA A 620 34.20 -0.81 61.41
C ALA A 620 35.61 -1.43 61.32
N ALA A 621 35.71 -2.69 60.88
CA ALA A 621 36.99 -3.37 60.70
C ALA A 621 37.64 -3.01 59.36
N THR A 622 38.98 -2.97 59.31
CA THR A 622 39.75 -2.64 58.11
C THR A 622 40.76 -3.74 57.82
N ALA A 623 40.66 -4.44 56.69
CA ALA A 623 41.60 -5.44 56.22
C ALA A 623 42.22 -4.97 54.89
N ILE A 624 43.54 -4.74 54.85
CA ILE A 624 44.26 -4.26 53.67
C ILE A 624 45.45 -5.20 53.40
N GLY A 625 45.42 -5.91 52.28
CA GLY A 625 46.46 -6.86 51.87
C GLY A 625 45.89 -8.20 51.42
N THR A 626 46.71 -8.98 50.71
CA THR A 626 46.33 -10.35 50.31
C THR A 626 46.11 -11.21 51.56
N SER A 627 44.94 -11.85 51.66
CA SER A 627 44.53 -12.70 52.77
C SER A 627 44.51 -12.02 54.14
N ALA A 628 44.47 -10.68 54.20
CA ALA A 628 44.34 -9.94 55.46
C ALA A 628 42.96 -10.20 56.10
N SER A 629 42.90 -10.37 57.42
CA SER A 629 41.68 -10.70 58.17
C SER A 629 41.48 -9.81 59.40
N ALA A 630 40.48 -8.93 59.31
CA ALA A 630 40.02 -8.07 60.39
C ALA A 630 38.66 -8.56 60.92
N ALA A 631 38.70 -9.51 61.87
CA ALA A 631 37.51 -10.25 62.29
C ALA A 631 36.74 -9.61 63.46
N TYR A 632 37.34 -8.63 64.14
CA TYR A 632 36.80 -8.04 65.37
C TYR A 632 36.40 -6.58 65.18
N ASN A 633 35.51 -6.07 66.04
CA ASN A 633 35.03 -4.70 65.95
C ASN A 633 36.17 -3.69 66.13
N ASN A 634 36.17 -2.63 65.31
CA ASN A 634 37.19 -1.56 65.28
C ASN A 634 38.63 -2.09 65.10
N SER A 635 38.81 -3.28 64.52
CA SER A 635 40.13 -3.87 64.32
C SER A 635 40.69 -3.54 62.92
N THR A 636 42.00 -3.41 62.81
CA THR A 636 42.69 -3.07 61.56
C THR A 636 43.80 -4.09 61.30
N ALA A 637 43.77 -4.79 60.16
CA ALA A 637 44.80 -5.70 59.70
C ALA A 637 45.42 -5.17 58.40
N VAL A 638 46.73 -4.88 58.39
CA VAL A 638 47.45 -4.36 57.22
C VAL A 638 48.66 -5.23 56.91
N GLY A 639 48.68 -5.83 55.71
CA GLY A 639 49.76 -6.66 55.21
C GLY A 639 49.30 -8.03 54.68
N TYR A 640 50.22 -8.75 54.03
CA TYR A 640 50.01 -10.14 53.62
C TYR A 640 49.72 -11.00 54.84
N GLU A 641 48.57 -11.70 54.86
CA GLU A 641 48.12 -12.56 55.96
C GLU A 641 48.03 -11.90 57.34
N ALA A 642 47.93 -10.56 57.41
CA ALA A 642 47.76 -9.86 58.67
C ALA A 642 46.43 -10.28 59.32
N LYS A 643 46.45 -10.70 60.58
CA LYS A 643 45.26 -11.19 61.30
C LYS A 643 45.12 -10.51 62.66
N THR A 644 43.95 -9.94 62.89
CA THR A 644 43.56 -9.44 64.22
C THR A 644 43.06 -10.58 65.09
N THR A 645 43.35 -10.50 66.39
CA THR A 645 42.95 -11.45 67.43
C THR A 645 42.05 -10.82 68.49
N ALA A 646 41.89 -9.49 68.49
CA ALA A 646 41.04 -8.75 69.41
C ALA A 646 40.39 -7.51 68.76
N GLY A 647 39.36 -6.97 69.43
CA GLY A 647 38.77 -5.69 69.05
C GLY A 647 39.68 -4.51 69.38
N ASN A 648 39.56 -3.41 68.63
CA ASN A 648 40.40 -2.20 68.74
C ASN A 648 41.91 -2.44 68.49
N GLN A 649 42.29 -3.59 67.93
CA GLN A 649 43.69 -3.93 67.63
C GLN A 649 44.10 -3.42 66.25
N VAL A 650 45.35 -2.98 66.12
CA VAL A 650 46.02 -2.79 64.82
C VAL A 650 47.09 -3.86 64.64
N ALA A 651 46.88 -4.78 63.70
CA ALA A 651 47.84 -5.80 63.29
C ALA A 651 48.58 -5.32 62.01
N LEU A 652 49.90 -5.17 62.10
CA LEU A 652 50.79 -4.80 61.00
C LEU A 652 51.66 -6.01 60.63
N GLY A 653 51.52 -6.51 59.40
CA GLY A 653 52.19 -7.73 58.93
C GLY A 653 51.52 -9.03 59.40
N GLY A 654 51.67 -10.10 58.60
CA GLY A 654 51.18 -11.45 58.93
C GLY A 654 52.25 -12.35 59.54
N ALA A 655 51.91 -13.63 59.71
CA ALA A 655 52.83 -14.63 60.25
C ALA A 655 54.13 -14.70 59.43
N GLY A 656 55.28 -14.63 60.10
CA GLY A 656 56.60 -14.67 59.45
C GLY A 656 57.02 -13.39 58.73
N SER A 657 56.21 -12.33 58.74
CA SER A 657 56.57 -11.04 58.15
C SER A 657 57.24 -10.11 59.18
N SER A 658 58.26 -9.35 58.75
CA SER A 658 58.82 -8.24 59.53
C SER A 658 58.29 -6.90 59.02
N VAL A 659 57.92 -6.00 59.93
CA VAL A 659 57.49 -4.64 59.59
C VAL A 659 58.67 -3.69 59.70
N LYS A 660 59.00 -2.99 58.62
CA LYS A 660 59.98 -1.89 58.63
C LYS A 660 59.25 -0.56 58.59
N VAL A 661 59.39 0.26 59.64
CA VAL A 661 58.89 1.63 59.66
C VAL A 661 59.96 2.54 59.05
N GLY A 662 59.59 3.33 58.04
CA GLY A 662 60.51 4.23 57.35
C GLY A 662 60.96 5.40 58.22
N ASP A 663 62.16 5.91 57.94
CA ASP A 663 62.71 7.14 58.50
C ASP A 663 62.69 7.27 60.05
N ILE A 664 62.92 6.15 60.74
CA ILE A 664 63.12 6.15 62.19
C ILE A 664 64.28 7.07 62.58
N ASN A 665 65.32 7.17 61.75
CA ASN A 665 66.47 8.03 62.02
C ASN A 665 66.09 9.52 62.03
N ALA A 666 65.36 10.04 61.03
CA ALA A 666 64.90 11.43 61.09
C ALA A 666 63.84 11.63 62.17
N SER A 667 62.96 10.65 62.40
CA SER A 667 62.00 10.70 63.51
C SER A 667 62.70 10.82 64.86
N THR A 668 63.80 10.09 65.06
CA THR A 668 64.64 10.18 66.25
C THR A 668 65.29 11.56 66.36
N ALA A 669 65.83 12.08 65.26
CA ALA A 669 66.45 13.41 65.22
C ALA A 669 65.47 14.56 65.50
N ALA A 670 64.17 14.37 65.21
CA ALA A 670 63.12 15.37 65.41
C ALA A 670 62.48 15.34 66.82
N GLN A 671 62.81 14.36 67.66
CA GLN A 671 62.25 14.26 69.01
C GLN A 671 62.72 15.44 69.89
N ALA A 672 61.80 16.05 70.62
CA ALA A 672 62.07 17.13 71.58
C ALA A 672 61.38 16.86 72.92
N GLY A 673 61.98 17.30 74.02
CA GLY A 673 61.49 17.06 75.38
C GLY A 673 61.90 15.69 75.95
N PRO A 674 61.29 15.24 77.07
CA PRO A 674 61.63 13.97 77.69
C PRO A 674 61.28 12.80 76.76
N LEU A 675 62.23 11.89 76.56
CA LEU A 675 62.03 10.65 75.81
C LEU A 675 61.43 9.58 76.71
N TYR A 676 60.58 8.73 76.15
CA TYR A 676 59.90 7.66 76.86
C TYR A 676 60.14 6.34 76.15
N SER A 677 60.29 5.25 76.90
CA SER A 677 60.26 3.92 76.30
C SER A 677 58.84 3.57 75.91
N VAL A 678 58.70 2.86 74.80
CA VAL A 678 57.47 2.14 74.50
C VAL A 678 57.63 0.75 75.10
N THR A 679 56.74 0.37 76.01
CA THR A 679 56.65 -0.99 76.54
C THR A 679 55.57 -1.74 75.80
N VAL A 680 55.67 -3.06 75.78
CA VAL A 680 54.62 -3.93 75.28
C VAL A 680 54.33 -4.98 76.34
N ASP A 681 53.06 -5.24 76.61
CA ASP A 681 52.65 -6.35 77.47
C ASP A 681 52.53 -7.68 76.67
N GLU A 682 52.22 -8.78 77.35
CA GLU A 682 52.04 -10.10 76.71
C GLU A 682 50.89 -10.10 75.67
N THR A 683 49.93 -9.17 75.80
CA THR A 683 48.80 -9.03 74.87
C THR A 683 49.11 -8.14 73.66
N GLY A 684 50.31 -7.54 73.60
CA GLY A 684 50.72 -6.64 72.52
C GLY A 684 50.29 -5.19 72.69
N THR A 685 49.79 -4.80 73.88
CA THR A 685 49.36 -3.41 74.15
C THR A 685 50.58 -2.51 74.33
N LEU A 686 50.67 -1.43 73.55
CA LEU A 686 51.73 -0.43 73.70
C LEU A 686 51.46 0.48 74.91
N GLY A 687 52.40 0.50 75.85
CA GLY A 687 52.43 1.41 76.99
C GLY A 687 53.53 2.45 76.84
N ARG A 688 53.34 3.63 77.45
CA ARG A 688 54.42 4.60 77.65
C ARG A 688 55.08 4.29 78.98
N GLY A 689 56.36 3.93 78.96
CA GLY A 689 57.17 3.78 80.16
C GLY A 689 57.39 5.12 80.87
N GLY A 690 58.16 5.11 81.97
CA GLY A 690 58.67 6.35 82.56
C GLY A 690 59.58 7.12 81.59
N ALA A 691 59.85 8.39 81.87
CA ALA A 691 60.87 9.12 81.11
C ALA A 691 62.21 8.37 81.23
N LEU A 692 62.85 8.08 80.10
CA LEU A 692 64.08 7.28 80.01
C LEU A 692 65.26 7.92 80.77
N ALA A 693 65.15 9.22 81.07
CA ALA A 693 65.96 9.91 82.05
C ALA A 693 65.24 11.18 82.52
N SER A 694 64.92 11.29 83.81
CA SER A 694 64.90 12.62 84.43
C SER A 694 66.35 13.08 84.62
N GLY A 695 66.65 14.38 84.49
CA GLY A 695 68.01 14.90 84.73
C GLY A 695 68.58 14.49 86.09
N GLN A 696 67.71 14.18 87.07
CA GLN A 696 68.07 13.64 88.37
C GLN A 696 68.58 12.20 88.33
N GLN A 697 68.05 11.32 87.48
CA GLN A 697 68.48 9.91 87.39
C GLN A 697 69.86 9.76 86.74
N VAL A 698 70.15 10.57 85.73
CA VAL A 698 71.49 10.67 85.12
C VAL A 698 72.47 11.33 86.10
N ALA A 699 72.04 12.34 86.86
CA ALA A 699 72.85 12.95 87.91
C ALA A 699 73.15 12.00 89.07
N SER A 700 72.20 11.14 89.48
CA SER A 700 72.42 10.13 90.52
C SER A 700 73.30 8.97 90.05
N LEU A 701 73.19 8.54 88.78
CA LEU A 701 74.12 7.56 88.21
C LEU A 701 75.53 8.17 88.07
N ALA A 702 75.61 9.43 87.65
CA ALA A 702 76.87 10.18 87.61
C ALA A 702 77.49 10.36 89.01
N SER A 703 76.68 10.60 90.06
CA SER A 703 77.18 10.67 91.44
C SER A 703 77.54 9.29 92.02
N GLN A 704 76.86 8.22 91.62
CA GLN A 704 77.24 6.85 91.99
C GLN A 704 78.55 6.43 91.32
N MET A 705 78.79 6.85 90.07
CA MET A 705 80.06 6.65 89.36
C MET A 705 81.21 7.51 89.89
N GLN A 706 80.94 8.61 90.63
CA GLN A 706 81.98 9.44 91.27
C GLN A 706 82.74 8.70 92.39
N TYR A 707 82.13 7.73 93.08
CA TYR A 707 82.82 6.97 94.14
C TYR A 707 83.90 6.03 93.59
N VAL A 708 83.75 5.56 92.35
CA VAL A 708 84.78 4.74 91.67
C VAL A 708 85.93 5.60 91.17
N ALA A 709 85.68 6.87 90.83
CA ALA A 709 86.70 7.84 90.43
C ALA A 709 87.42 8.52 91.62
N ALA A 710 86.94 8.34 92.86
CA ALA A 710 87.45 9.02 94.05
C ALA A 710 88.48 8.21 94.88
N VAL A 711 88.86 7.01 94.44
CA VAL A 711 90.04 6.31 95.00
C VAL A 711 91.27 7.07 94.50
N SER A 712 91.88 7.90 95.36
CA SER A 712 93.02 8.75 94.99
C SER A 712 94.36 8.15 95.40
N ASP A 713 95.44 8.52 94.71
CA ASP A 713 96.82 8.15 95.04
C ASP A 713 97.16 8.47 96.51
N ALA A 714 96.56 9.53 97.08
CA ALA A 714 96.74 9.92 98.48
C ALA A 714 96.21 8.88 99.48
N GLN A 715 95.16 8.12 99.13
CA GLN A 715 94.64 7.04 99.97
C GLN A 715 95.52 5.80 99.91
N PHE A 716 96.20 5.57 98.78
CA PHE A 716 97.22 4.53 98.66
C PHE A 716 98.50 4.91 99.41
N GLU A 717 98.96 6.17 99.30
CA GLU A 717 100.13 6.69 100.02
C GLU A 717 99.96 6.60 101.56
N ALA A 718 98.75 6.92 102.06
CA ALA A 718 98.42 6.82 103.48
C ALA A 718 98.39 5.36 103.99
N LEU A 719 98.05 4.40 103.13
CA LEU A 719 98.09 2.98 103.47
C LEU A 719 99.53 2.46 103.45
N THR A 720 100.34 2.85 102.46
CA THR A 720 101.78 2.56 102.39
C THR A 720 102.51 3.07 103.64
N GLY A 721 102.28 4.33 104.04
CA GLY A 721 102.89 4.88 105.25
C GLY A 721 102.47 4.18 106.55
N ARG A 722 101.25 3.62 106.61
CA ARG A 722 100.82 2.81 107.77
C ARG A 722 101.49 1.42 107.81
N VAL A 723 101.88 0.88 106.66
CA VAL A 723 102.62 -0.39 106.55
C VAL A 723 104.08 -0.19 106.96
N ASP A 724 104.73 0.90 106.54
CA ASP A 724 106.12 1.20 106.92
C ASP A 724 106.29 1.40 108.45
N VAL A 725 105.32 2.06 109.09
CA VAL A 725 105.31 2.23 110.56
C VAL A 725 105.09 0.91 111.29
N LEU A 726 104.38 -0.03 110.69
CA LEU A 726 104.18 -1.36 111.27
C LEU A 726 105.47 -2.20 111.17
N ASP A 727 106.20 -2.09 110.07
CA ASP A 727 107.48 -2.78 109.83
C ASP A 727 108.54 -2.34 110.86
N GLY A 728 108.71 -1.03 111.07
CA GLY A 728 109.64 -0.52 112.08
C GLY A 728 109.29 -0.90 113.53
N ARG A 729 108.02 -1.20 113.84
CA ARG A 729 107.61 -1.70 115.16
C ARG A 729 107.91 -3.19 115.35
N VAL A 730 108.01 -3.96 114.27
CA VAL A 730 108.37 -5.39 114.30
C VAL A 730 109.87 -5.53 114.50
N ASP A 731 110.70 -4.75 113.80
CA ASP A 731 112.17 -4.76 113.98
C ASP A 731 112.60 -4.41 115.41
N ALA A 732 111.96 -3.41 116.02
CA ALA A 732 112.26 -3.02 117.40
C ALA A 732 111.88 -4.09 118.44
N LEU A 733 110.91 -4.96 118.12
CA LEU A 733 110.52 -6.06 119.01
C LEU A 733 111.53 -7.21 118.95
N GLU A 734 112.12 -7.47 117.78
CA GLU A 734 113.14 -8.50 117.58
C GLU A 734 114.42 -8.18 118.38
N PHE A 735 114.90 -6.93 118.32
CA PHE A 735 116.08 -6.49 119.09
C PHE A 735 115.91 -6.64 120.61
N ASN A 736 114.72 -6.35 121.15
CA ASN A 736 114.45 -6.46 122.58
C ASN A 736 114.40 -7.92 123.08
N LEU A 737 114.07 -8.87 122.21
CA LEU A 737 114.03 -10.30 122.56
C LEU A 737 115.43 -10.90 122.64
N ASP A 738 116.36 -10.49 121.76
CA ASP A 738 117.75 -10.94 121.78
C ASP A 738 118.49 -10.45 123.04
N GLU A 739 118.28 -9.20 123.47
CA GLU A 739 118.90 -8.67 124.70
C GLU A 739 118.39 -9.38 125.97
N LEU A 740 117.12 -9.79 125.97
CA LEU A 740 116.53 -10.52 127.09
C LEU A 740 117.13 -11.93 127.23
N ASP A 741 117.36 -12.63 126.12
CA ASP A 741 117.94 -13.98 126.13
C ASP A 741 119.40 -13.96 126.60
N GLU A 742 120.17 -12.95 126.20
CA GLU A 742 121.57 -12.78 126.62
C GLU A 742 121.69 -12.52 128.14
N ARG A 743 120.79 -11.69 128.69
CA ARG A 743 120.75 -11.40 130.15
C ARG A 743 120.30 -12.60 130.97
N SER A 744 119.33 -13.37 130.48
CA SER A 744 118.82 -14.58 131.15
C SER A 744 119.92 -15.66 131.23
N SER A 745 120.59 -15.91 130.10
CA SER A 745 121.66 -16.91 130.02
C SER A 745 122.87 -16.56 130.89
N GLY A 746 123.25 -15.28 130.95
CA GLY A 746 124.31 -14.77 131.83
C GLY A 746 124.01 -14.98 133.32
N GLY A 747 122.80 -14.63 133.78
CA GLY A 747 122.41 -14.80 135.18
C GLY A 747 122.44 -16.26 135.64
N VAL A 748 122.09 -17.21 134.77
CA VAL A 748 122.16 -18.66 135.05
C VAL A 748 123.62 -19.12 135.17
N ALA A 749 124.51 -18.67 134.29
CA ALA A 749 125.93 -19.00 134.36
C ALA A 749 126.56 -18.53 135.69
N ALA A 750 126.23 -17.31 136.14
CA ALA A 750 126.64 -16.77 137.45
C ALA A 750 126.13 -17.62 138.61
N ALA A 751 124.85 -18.00 138.60
CA ALA A 751 124.25 -18.83 139.64
C ALA A 751 124.90 -20.22 139.75
N MET A 752 125.22 -20.85 138.61
CA MET A 752 125.94 -22.13 138.59
C MET A 752 127.36 -21.99 139.14
N ALA A 753 128.08 -20.92 138.81
CA ALA A 753 129.43 -20.69 139.30
C ALA A 753 129.47 -20.56 140.83
N LEU A 754 128.40 -20.05 141.46
CA LEU A 754 128.34 -19.82 142.90
C LEU A 754 127.96 -21.08 143.71
N GLY A 755 127.79 -22.23 143.07
CA GLY A 755 127.37 -23.50 143.67
C GLY A 755 128.46 -24.24 144.47
N GLY A 756 128.46 -24.08 145.80
CA GLY A 756 129.02 -25.08 146.74
C GLY A 756 130.40 -24.73 147.32
N THR A 757 130.41 -23.98 148.43
CA THR A 757 131.59 -23.83 149.28
C THR A 757 131.76 -25.06 150.17
N ALA A 758 132.75 -25.89 149.88
CA ALA A 758 133.12 -26.99 150.76
C ALA A 758 134.05 -26.49 151.88
N ILE A 759 133.77 -26.83 153.14
CA ILE A 759 134.73 -26.65 154.23
C ILE A 759 135.68 -27.82 154.25
N VAL A 760 136.97 -27.52 154.17
CA VAL A 760 138.03 -28.52 154.24
C VAL A 760 138.05 -29.08 155.68
N PRO A 761 137.89 -30.41 155.87
CA PRO A 761 137.80 -31.02 157.19
C PRO A 761 138.98 -30.64 158.09
N GLY A 762 138.70 -30.20 159.32
CA GLY A 762 139.71 -29.81 160.32
C GLY A 762 140.18 -28.35 160.28
N LYS A 763 139.60 -27.49 159.43
CA LYS A 763 139.92 -26.04 159.35
C LYS A 763 138.70 -25.17 159.67
N SER A 764 138.93 -24.01 160.29
CA SER A 764 137.87 -23.11 160.76
C SER A 764 137.29 -22.21 159.66
N VAL A 765 138.00 -22.03 158.54
CA VAL A 765 137.58 -21.21 157.39
C VAL A 765 138.10 -21.85 156.08
N SER A 766 137.29 -21.85 155.02
CA SER A 766 137.69 -22.23 153.65
C SER A 766 137.25 -21.17 152.62
N MET A 767 137.98 -21.08 151.51
CA MET A 767 137.65 -20.25 150.36
C MET A 767 137.53 -21.13 149.11
N THR A 768 136.52 -20.86 148.28
CA THR A 768 136.26 -21.57 147.02
C THR A 768 136.06 -20.55 145.91
N VAL A 769 136.79 -20.73 144.81
CA VAL A 769 136.64 -19.95 143.57
C VAL A 769 136.24 -20.92 142.46
N SER A 770 135.21 -20.57 141.70
CA SER A 770 134.59 -21.45 140.71
C SER A 770 134.12 -20.64 139.51
N ALA A 771 134.08 -21.29 138.34
CA ALA A 771 133.64 -20.69 137.08
C ALA A 771 132.70 -21.68 136.36
N ALA A 772 131.69 -21.18 135.68
CA ALA A 772 130.69 -21.97 134.95
C ALA A 772 130.30 -21.28 133.64
N THR A 773 129.77 -22.04 132.68
CA THR A 773 129.29 -21.51 131.40
C THR A 773 127.87 -22.02 131.10
N TRP A 774 127.03 -21.17 130.52
CA TRP A 774 125.66 -21.52 130.11
C TRP A 774 125.21 -20.63 128.96
N GLY A 775 124.66 -21.22 127.89
CA GLY A 775 124.13 -20.45 126.75
C GLY A 775 125.13 -19.49 126.10
N GLY A 776 126.42 -19.85 126.04
CA GLY A 776 127.49 -19.00 125.50
C GLY A 776 128.04 -17.94 126.47
N GLN A 777 127.35 -17.68 127.59
CA GLN A 777 127.79 -16.75 128.64
C GLN A 777 128.61 -17.46 129.73
N GLN A 778 129.46 -16.71 130.41
CA GLN A 778 130.41 -17.21 131.42
C GLN A 778 130.13 -16.54 132.76
N GLY A 779 130.04 -17.33 133.83
CA GLY A 779 129.87 -16.88 135.21
C GLY A 779 131.08 -17.27 136.06
N PHE A 780 131.47 -16.37 136.97
CA PHE A 780 132.59 -16.56 137.88
C PHE A 780 132.14 -16.25 139.29
N ALA A 781 132.57 -17.03 140.28
CA ALA A 781 132.21 -16.82 141.67
C ALA A 781 133.38 -17.05 142.62
N GLY A 782 133.39 -16.28 143.70
CA GLY A 782 134.30 -16.42 144.83
C GLY A 782 133.50 -16.48 146.12
N SER A 783 133.83 -17.41 147.00
CA SER A 783 133.02 -17.70 148.19
C SER A 783 133.85 -18.18 149.36
N LEU A 784 133.40 -17.85 150.57
CA LEU A 784 134.07 -18.08 151.84
C LEU A 784 133.11 -18.81 152.77
N ALA A 785 133.59 -19.81 153.50
CA ALA A 785 132.80 -20.52 154.50
C ALA A 785 133.56 -20.66 155.83
N GLY A 786 132.90 -20.33 156.93
CA GLY A 786 133.45 -20.37 158.29
C GLY A 786 132.70 -21.34 159.19
N ARG A 787 133.44 -22.10 160.00
CA ARG A 787 132.91 -23.00 161.04
C ARG A 787 132.66 -22.22 162.33
N VAL A 788 131.42 -22.26 162.81
CA VAL A 788 131.04 -21.66 164.09
C VAL A 788 131.13 -22.71 165.21
N ASN A 789 130.69 -23.95 164.95
CA ASN A 789 130.90 -25.11 165.84
C ASN A 789 130.87 -26.43 165.06
N ASP A 790 130.90 -27.59 165.74
CA ASP A 790 131.00 -28.89 165.07
C ASP A 790 129.80 -29.26 164.16
N GLY A 791 128.63 -28.66 164.37
CA GLY A 791 127.40 -28.91 163.60
C GLY A 791 126.87 -27.73 162.77
N VAL A 792 127.55 -26.57 162.73
CA VAL A 792 127.08 -25.37 162.02
C VAL A 792 128.20 -24.65 161.27
N TYR A 793 127.92 -24.35 160.00
CA TYR A 793 128.80 -23.56 159.14
C TYR A 793 128.04 -22.47 158.39
N VAL A 794 128.67 -21.31 158.21
CA VAL A 794 128.12 -20.19 157.44
C VAL A 794 128.99 -19.94 156.22
N SER A 795 128.37 -19.74 155.06
CA SER A 795 129.05 -19.43 153.81
C SER A 795 128.49 -18.16 153.17
N ALA A 796 129.36 -17.37 152.55
CA ALA A 796 129.00 -16.19 151.77
C ALA A 796 129.81 -16.19 150.47
N GLY A 797 129.19 -15.82 149.35
CA GLY A 797 129.86 -15.76 148.06
C GLY A 797 129.30 -14.67 147.14
N VAL A 798 130.12 -14.21 146.21
CA VAL A 798 129.77 -13.23 145.17
C VAL A 798 130.08 -13.79 143.79
N THR A 799 129.23 -13.54 142.80
CA THR A 799 129.38 -13.95 141.40
C THR A 799 129.15 -12.77 140.47
N GLY A 800 129.78 -12.80 139.31
CA GLY A 800 129.40 -12.00 138.16
C GLY A 800 129.42 -12.83 136.88
N ASP A 801 128.73 -12.34 135.85
CA ASP A 801 128.67 -12.99 134.54
C ASP A 801 128.96 -12.03 133.38
N THR A 802 129.27 -12.58 132.21
CA THR A 802 129.66 -11.84 131.00
C THR A 802 128.48 -11.24 130.21
N GLY A 803 127.26 -11.76 130.38
CA GLY A 803 126.10 -11.40 129.53
C GLY A 803 125.26 -10.28 130.12
N SER A 804 124.92 -10.37 131.40
CA SER A 804 124.14 -9.36 132.11
C SER A 804 125.01 -8.19 132.63
N LYS A 805 126.32 -8.41 132.77
CA LYS A 805 127.29 -7.51 133.44
C LYS A 805 126.86 -7.10 134.87
N GLN A 806 125.97 -7.86 135.49
CA GLN A 806 125.52 -7.66 136.86
C GLN A 806 126.29 -8.58 137.83
N VAL A 807 126.29 -8.21 139.10
CA VAL A 807 126.98 -8.94 140.18
C VAL A 807 125.93 -9.40 141.20
N GLY A 808 125.92 -10.70 141.51
CA GLY A 808 125.01 -11.34 142.46
C GLY A 808 125.75 -11.85 143.69
N GLY A 809 125.08 -11.92 144.84
CA GLY A 809 125.67 -12.43 146.07
C GLY A 809 124.74 -13.42 146.77
N ARG A 810 125.30 -14.40 147.47
CA ARG A 810 124.56 -15.29 148.37
C ARG A 810 125.21 -15.34 149.75
N VAL A 811 124.38 -15.53 150.77
CA VAL A 811 124.81 -15.92 152.12
C VAL A 811 123.92 -17.09 152.54
N ALA A 812 124.52 -18.17 153.07
CA ALA A 812 123.81 -19.36 153.47
C ALA A 812 124.42 -19.94 154.76
N ALA A 813 123.58 -20.32 155.73
CA ALA A 813 123.99 -21.07 156.91
C ALA A 813 123.49 -22.52 156.78
N THR A 814 124.39 -23.47 156.96
CA THR A 814 124.12 -24.90 156.83
C THR A 814 124.29 -25.59 158.19
N PHE A 815 123.26 -26.31 158.59
CA PHE A 815 123.19 -27.06 159.84
C PHE A 815 123.32 -28.55 159.52
N GLY A 816 124.23 -29.27 160.19
CA GLY A 816 124.37 -30.72 160.11
C GLY A 816 123.90 -31.35 161.42
N PHE A 817 122.90 -32.22 161.34
CA PHE A 817 122.34 -32.98 162.47
C PHE A 817 122.95 -34.38 162.54
#